data_AF-A0AAW2VTG2-F1
#
_entry.id   AF-A0AAW2VTG2-F1
#
_cell.length_a   1.000
_cell.length_b   1.000
_cell.length_c   1.000
_cell.angle_alpha   90.00
_cell.angle_beta   90.00
_cell.angle_gamma   90.00
#
_symmetry.space_group_name_H-M   'P 1'
#
loop_
_entity.id
_entity.type
_entity.pdbx_description
1 polymer ?
#
loop_
_entity_poly.entity_id
_entity_poly.type
_entity_poly.pdbx_seq_one_letter_code
_entity_poly.pdbx_strand_id
1 'polypeptide(L)'
;MPLRLALLLAVLAVAAAEDPYRFFTWNVTYGTIYPLGVPQQGILINGQFPGPDIYSVTNDNIIVNVFNSLDEPFLIHWNGIQNRRNSYEDGVYGTTCPIPPGKNFTYILQMKDQIGSFFYFPSLGFHKAAGGFGGIKILSRPLIPVPFPPPADDFTVLIGDWYTSNHTDLRAILDKGNKLPFPDGILINGRGPNATSFTIQQGKTYRFRICNIGLQNSLNFRIQGHKMKVVEVEGTHTLQISYSSLDVHVGQCMSVLVTADQQPQDYYIVVSSRFTTPVLTTTGFLRYANSNRPASGPLPGGPTTEIDWSLNQARSIRTNLTASGPRPNPQGSYHYGMINTTRTIRLSSSAGQVDNKQRYAINSVSFVPADTPLKVADYFKISGVFRVGSISDAPTGGGIYLDTSVMGADYRAFIEIVFQNDEDIVQSYHLSGYSFFVVGMDGGQWSSASRNQYNLRDAVSRCTVQVYPKSWSAIYIALDNVGMWNLSSPLSSSHLLLPEESVALRCAFPSSFSTFVAMAIEKLLKDEATEEKGERARMASFVGAMAIADLVKTTLGPKGMDKILQSTGRGHSVTVTNDGATILKSLHIDNPAAKVLVDISKVQDDEVGDGTTSVVVLAGELLREAEKLVNAKIHPMTIISGYRMAAEIAKNALLEKVVDNKLDAEKFKADLMKIAMTTLSSKILSQDKEHFAKLAVDAVMRLKGSTNLEAIQIIKKPGGSLKDSFLDEDKKIGVGQPKRIENAKILVANTAMDTDKVKIYGARVRVDSMAKVAEIEVAEKEKMREKVQKIINHGINCFVNRQLIYNFPEELFADAGVLAIEHADFDGIERLALVTGGEIASTFDNPESVKLGHCKLIEEIMIGEDKLIHFSGVEMGQACTIVLRGASPHMLDEAERSLHDALCVLSQTVNDSRVLLGGGWPEMVMAKAVDELARKTPGKRSHAIEAFSRALVAIPTTIADNAGLDSAELIAQLRAEHHKEGSNAGIDVISGSVGDMAELGISEAFKVKQAVLLSATEAAEMILRVDEIITCAPRRREDRM
;
A
#
# COMPACT_ATOMS: atom_id res chain seq x y z
N MET A 1 -18.71 -1.67 -38.81
CA MET A 1 -19.60 -1.33 -37.68
C MET A 1 -19.53 -2.26 -36.45
N PRO A 2 -18.94 -3.49 -36.44
CA PRO A 2 -18.96 -4.34 -35.24
C PRO A 2 -17.82 -4.05 -34.23
N LEU A 3 -16.72 -3.41 -34.66
CA LEU A 3 -15.56 -3.14 -33.79
C LEU A 3 -15.81 -2.04 -32.73
N ARG A 4 -16.68 -1.07 -33.05
CA ARG A 4 -17.04 0.02 -32.10
C ARG A 4 -18.01 -0.45 -31.01
N LEU A 5 -18.82 -1.48 -31.26
CA LEU A 5 -19.72 -2.06 -30.25
C LEU A 5 -18.96 -2.96 -29.26
N ALA A 6 -17.93 -3.67 -29.74
CA ALA A 6 -17.04 -4.46 -28.88
C ALA A 6 -16.19 -3.57 -27.95
N LEU A 7 -15.73 -2.41 -28.42
CA LEU A 7 -15.01 -1.44 -27.59
C LEU A 7 -15.92 -0.77 -26.55
N LEU A 8 -17.20 -0.50 -26.88
CA LEU A 8 -18.16 0.05 -25.93
C LEU A 8 -18.55 -0.96 -24.84
N LEU A 9 -18.61 -2.25 -25.16
CA LEU A 9 -18.86 -3.32 -24.18
C LEU A 9 -17.63 -3.58 -23.29
N ALA A 10 -16.41 -3.35 -23.78
CA ALA A 10 -15.19 -3.44 -22.96
C ALA A 10 -15.06 -2.30 -21.94
N VAL A 11 -15.63 -1.12 -22.23
CA VAL A 11 -15.66 0.03 -21.29
C VAL A 11 -16.72 -0.12 -20.19
N LEU A 12 -17.71 -1.01 -20.36
CA LEU A 12 -18.73 -1.31 -19.35
C LEU A 12 -18.32 -2.40 -18.34
N ALA A 13 -17.17 -3.04 -18.53
CA ALA A 13 -16.55 -3.88 -17.51
C ALA A 13 -15.82 -2.99 -16.49
N VAL A 14 -16.59 -2.23 -15.70
CA VAL A 14 -16.08 -1.73 -14.42
C VAL A 14 -15.64 -2.97 -13.65
N ALA A 15 -14.33 -3.16 -13.50
CA ALA A 15 -13.81 -4.16 -12.59
C ALA A 15 -14.38 -3.83 -11.21
N ALA A 16 -15.36 -4.62 -10.76
CA ALA A 16 -15.85 -4.59 -9.40
C ALA A 16 -14.72 -5.08 -8.49
N ALA A 17 -13.83 -4.15 -8.13
CA ALA A 17 -12.70 -4.39 -7.24
C ALA A 17 -13.14 -4.37 -5.77
N GLU A 18 -14.28 -4.98 -5.45
CA GLU A 18 -14.83 -5.04 -4.10
C GLU A 18 -14.83 -6.48 -3.57
N ASP A 19 -14.52 -6.66 -2.29
CA ASP A 19 -14.49 -7.98 -1.66
C ASP A 19 -15.92 -8.59 -1.55
N PRO A 20 -16.07 -9.93 -1.61
CA PRO A 20 -17.39 -10.58 -1.63
C PRO A 20 -18.24 -10.31 -0.38
N TYR A 21 -19.56 -10.16 -0.57
CA TYR A 21 -20.53 -10.03 0.52
C TYR A 21 -21.28 -11.34 0.78
N ARG A 22 -21.47 -11.69 2.05
CA ARG A 22 -22.29 -12.82 2.52
C ARG A 22 -23.39 -12.32 3.44
N PHE A 23 -24.63 -12.67 3.12
CA PHE A 23 -25.80 -12.23 3.88
C PHE A 23 -26.40 -13.40 4.66
N PHE A 24 -26.68 -13.16 5.93
CA PHE A 24 -27.33 -14.09 6.84
C PHE A 24 -28.53 -13.40 7.49
N THR A 25 -29.65 -14.11 7.56
CA THR A 25 -30.84 -13.67 8.28
C THR A 25 -31.13 -14.65 9.40
N TRP A 26 -31.10 -14.17 10.64
CA TRP A 26 -31.24 -14.98 11.84
C TRP A 26 -32.48 -14.55 12.61
N ASN A 27 -33.40 -15.48 12.83
CA ASN A 27 -34.52 -15.32 13.74
C ASN A 27 -34.21 -16.02 15.06
N VAL A 28 -34.16 -15.26 16.14
CA VAL A 28 -33.82 -15.73 17.49
C VAL A 28 -35.12 -15.96 18.26
N THR A 29 -35.37 -17.20 18.66
CA THR A 29 -36.62 -17.63 19.30
C THR A 29 -36.35 -18.56 20.47
N TYR A 30 -37.23 -18.58 21.46
CA TYR A 30 -37.26 -19.70 22.40
C TYR A 30 -37.83 -20.97 21.75
N GLY A 31 -37.28 -22.11 22.12
CA GLY A 31 -37.82 -23.42 21.78
C GLY A 31 -37.40 -24.48 22.80
N THR A 32 -37.89 -25.70 22.64
CA THR A 32 -37.56 -26.82 23.54
C THR A 32 -36.30 -27.52 23.04
N ILE A 33 -35.29 -27.64 23.91
CA ILE A 33 -34.04 -28.37 23.66
C ILE A 33 -33.85 -29.50 24.68
N TYR A 34 -33.03 -30.50 24.32
CA TYR A 34 -32.79 -31.71 25.13
C TYR A 34 -31.29 -31.98 25.35
N PRO A 35 -30.53 -31.02 25.90
CA PRO A 35 -29.06 -31.11 26.00
C PRO A 35 -28.60 -32.30 26.83
N LEU A 36 -29.19 -32.54 28.01
CA LEU A 36 -28.89 -33.70 28.87
C LEU A 36 -30.05 -34.71 28.91
N GLY A 37 -30.86 -34.76 27.85
CA GLY A 37 -32.06 -35.61 27.78
C GLY A 37 -33.27 -35.06 28.55
N VAL A 38 -33.11 -33.94 29.25
CA VAL A 38 -34.19 -33.22 29.95
C VAL A 38 -34.73 -32.10 29.04
N PRO A 39 -36.05 -32.00 28.81
CA PRO A 39 -36.63 -30.88 28.08
C PRO A 39 -36.43 -29.58 28.86
N GLN A 40 -35.83 -28.58 28.21
CA GLN A 40 -35.70 -27.24 28.77
C GLN A 40 -35.93 -26.17 27.69
N GLN A 41 -36.32 -24.98 28.12
CA GLN A 41 -36.39 -23.83 27.23
C GLN A 41 -34.97 -23.41 26.85
N GLY A 42 -34.71 -23.31 25.55
CA GLY A 42 -33.43 -22.88 24.99
C GLY A 42 -33.61 -21.84 23.90
N ILE A 43 -32.53 -21.15 23.57
CA ILE A 43 -32.49 -20.15 22.51
C ILE A 43 -32.06 -20.84 21.21
N LEU A 44 -32.93 -20.77 20.22
CA LEU A 44 -32.72 -21.29 18.87
C LEU A 44 -32.42 -20.13 17.92
N ILE A 45 -31.50 -20.37 16.97
CA ILE A 45 -31.28 -19.47 15.84
C ILE A 45 -31.75 -20.20 14.59
N ASN A 46 -32.76 -19.64 13.90
CA ASN A 46 -33.41 -20.29 12.77
C ASN A 46 -33.92 -21.72 13.10
N GLY A 47 -34.40 -21.91 14.32
CA GLY A 47 -34.89 -23.22 14.80
C GLY A 47 -33.79 -24.25 15.13
N GLN A 48 -32.51 -23.86 15.13
CA GLN A 48 -31.38 -24.76 15.37
C GLN A 48 -30.75 -24.56 16.76
N PHE A 49 -30.34 -25.66 17.38
CA PHE A 49 -29.47 -25.70 18.57
C PHE A 49 -28.44 -26.84 18.44
N PRO A 50 -27.13 -26.56 18.45
CA PRO A 50 -26.51 -25.23 18.37
C PRO A 50 -26.96 -24.42 17.14
N GLY A 51 -26.72 -23.12 17.14
CA GLY A 51 -27.02 -22.25 16.01
C GLY A 51 -26.20 -22.58 14.76
N PRO A 52 -26.58 -22.02 13.59
CA PRO A 52 -25.95 -22.32 12.31
C PRO A 52 -24.49 -21.84 12.24
N ASP A 53 -23.61 -22.66 11.66
CA ASP A 53 -22.22 -22.26 11.39
C ASP A 53 -22.15 -21.13 10.36
N ILE A 54 -21.29 -20.14 10.61
CA ILE A 54 -20.89 -19.15 9.60
C ILE A 54 -19.67 -19.68 8.86
N TYR A 55 -19.79 -19.79 7.54
CA TYR A 55 -18.69 -20.09 6.64
C TYR A 55 -18.26 -18.84 5.87
N SER A 56 -16.98 -18.49 5.96
CA SER A 56 -16.40 -17.32 5.33
C SER A 56 -14.97 -17.60 4.83
N VAL A 57 -14.56 -16.86 3.81
CA VAL A 57 -13.16 -16.77 3.37
C VAL A 57 -12.61 -15.42 3.84
N THR A 58 -11.30 -15.37 4.11
CA THR A 58 -10.63 -14.13 4.51
C THR A 58 -10.91 -12.98 3.52
N ASN A 59 -11.19 -11.81 4.09
CA ASN A 59 -11.69 -10.56 3.49
C ASN A 59 -13.16 -10.53 3.05
N ASP A 60 -13.95 -11.59 3.22
CA ASP A 60 -15.40 -11.49 2.99
C ASP A 60 -16.03 -10.45 3.95
N ASN A 61 -17.01 -9.71 3.44
CA ASN A 61 -17.92 -8.87 4.23
C ASN A 61 -19.12 -9.73 4.66
N ILE A 62 -19.32 -9.91 5.97
CA ILE A 62 -20.42 -10.69 6.53
C ILE A 62 -21.48 -9.73 7.08
N ILE A 63 -22.70 -9.84 6.56
CA ILE A 63 -23.85 -9.05 6.99
C ILE A 63 -24.84 -10.01 7.65
N VAL A 64 -25.07 -9.86 8.95
CA VAL A 64 -25.99 -10.70 9.74
C VAL A 64 -27.14 -9.87 10.28
N ASN A 65 -28.33 -10.03 9.72
CA ASN A 65 -29.55 -9.39 10.21
C ASN A 65 -30.21 -10.29 11.26
N VAL A 66 -30.17 -9.86 12.51
CA VAL A 66 -30.67 -10.60 13.69
C VAL A 66 -32.02 -10.02 14.11
N PHE A 67 -33.07 -10.82 14.00
CA PHE A 67 -34.41 -10.54 14.52
C PHE A 67 -34.55 -11.13 15.92
N ASN A 68 -34.80 -10.28 16.91
CA ASN A 68 -35.05 -10.70 18.28
C ASN A 68 -36.54 -10.99 18.48
N SER A 69 -36.91 -12.27 18.49
CA SER A 69 -38.27 -12.73 18.81
C SER A 69 -38.38 -13.28 20.25
N LEU A 70 -37.41 -12.99 21.12
CA LEU A 70 -37.49 -13.25 22.55
C LEU A 70 -38.33 -12.14 23.23
N ASP A 71 -38.72 -12.37 24.48
CA ASP A 71 -39.39 -11.40 25.34
C ASP A 71 -38.41 -10.49 26.12
N GLU A 72 -37.11 -10.68 25.93
CA GLU A 72 -36.03 -9.90 26.57
C GLU A 72 -35.08 -9.26 25.53
N PRO A 73 -34.37 -8.17 25.88
CA PRO A 73 -33.33 -7.60 25.02
C PRO A 73 -32.19 -8.57 24.73
N PHE A 74 -31.68 -8.58 23.50
CA PHE A 74 -30.72 -9.58 23.03
C PHE A 74 -29.53 -8.94 22.31
N LEU A 75 -28.34 -9.54 22.44
CA LEU A 75 -27.14 -9.20 21.66
C LEU A 75 -26.36 -10.48 21.35
N ILE A 76 -25.70 -10.50 20.19
CA ILE A 76 -24.77 -11.56 19.79
C ILE A 76 -23.35 -11.01 19.84
N HIS A 77 -22.49 -11.64 20.63
CA HIS A 77 -21.05 -11.38 20.62
C HIS A 77 -20.31 -12.27 19.64
N TRP A 78 -19.33 -11.69 18.95
CA TRP A 78 -18.51 -12.33 17.92
C TRP A 78 -17.12 -12.67 18.45
N ASN A 79 -17.02 -13.71 19.27
CA ASN A 79 -15.81 -14.05 20.04
C ASN A 79 -14.58 -14.26 19.14
N GLY A 80 -13.61 -13.34 19.26
CA GLY A 80 -12.35 -13.37 18.52
C GLY A 80 -12.39 -12.77 17.13
N ILE A 81 -13.53 -12.24 16.67
CA ILE A 81 -13.61 -11.49 15.40
C ILE A 81 -13.03 -10.08 15.59
N GLN A 82 -12.13 -9.67 14.69
CA GLN A 82 -11.49 -8.35 14.76
C GLN A 82 -12.38 -7.26 14.14
N ASN A 83 -13.10 -6.53 14.97
CA ASN A 83 -13.95 -5.41 14.55
C ASN A 83 -13.10 -4.17 14.27
N ARG A 84 -12.75 -3.88 13.01
CA ARG A 84 -11.86 -2.74 12.68
C ARG A 84 -12.61 -1.41 12.70
N ARG A 85 -12.15 -0.45 13.51
CA ARG A 85 -12.64 0.95 13.63
C ARG A 85 -14.09 1.12 14.13
N ASN A 86 -14.83 0.04 14.34
CA ASN A 86 -16.21 0.10 14.81
C ASN A 86 -16.48 -0.95 15.88
N SER A 87 -16.23 -0.60 17.16
CA SER A 87 -16.57 -1.48 18.28
C SER A 87 -18.07 -1.68 18.48
N TYR A 88 -18.93 -0.91 17.79
CA TYR A 88 -20.38 -1.05 17.87
C TYR A 88 -20.89 -2.39 17.29
N GLU A 89 -20.10 -3.05 16.43
CA GLU A 89 -20.45 -4.36 15.85
C GLU A 89 -20.12 -5.54 16.79
N ASP A 90 -19.49 -5.28 17.93
CA ASP A 90 -18.96 -6.31 18.83
C ASP A 90 -20.05 -7.09 19.58
N GLY A 91 -21.20 -6.46 19.79
CA GLY A 91 -22.38 -7.10 20.37
C GLY A 91 -22.21 -7.49 21.84
N VAL A 92 -21.49 -6.68 22.61
CA VAL A 92 -21.40 -6.79 24.08
C VAL A 92 -22.04 -5.59 24.76
N TYR A 93 -22.41 -5.77 26.02
CA TYR A 93 -22.86 -4.67 26.84
C TYR A 93 -21.77 -3.60 26.95
N GLY A 94 -22.15 -2.34 26.75
CA GLY A 94 -21.22 -1.19 26.76
C GLY A 94 -20.74 -0.76 25.38
N THR A 95 -20.72 -1.63 24.36
CA THR A 95 -20.37 -1.24 22.99
C THR A 95 -21.60 -1.09 22.09
N THR A 96 -22.53 -2.04 22.13
CA THR A 96 -23.71 -2.10 21.26
C THR A 96 -25.00 -1.89 22.07
N CYS A 97 -26.01 -1.26 21.46
CA CYS A 97 -27.34 -1.18 22.08
C CYS A 97 -28.03 -2.55 22.01
N PRO A 98 -28.63 -3.04 23.12
CA PRO A 98 -29.44 -4.26 23.09
C PRO A 98 -30.56 -4.21 22.05
N ILE A 99 -30.78 -5.29 21.30
CA ILE A 99 -31.88 -5.41 20.34
C ILE A 99 -33.18 -5.63 21.13
N PRO A 100 -34.16 -4.70 21.12
CA PRO A 100 -35.39 -4.88 21.87
C PRO A 100 -36.24 -6.05 21.33
N PRO A 101 -37.14 -6.62 22.15
CA PRO A 101 -38.13 -7.60 21.70
C PRO A 101 -38.92 -7.11 20.47
N GLY A 102 -39.05 -7.98 19.46
CA GLY A 102 -39.76 -7.69 18.21
C GLY A 102 -39.02 -6.73 17.26
N LYS A 103 -37.77 -6.38 17.57
CA LYS A 103 -36.90 -5.54 16.71
C LYS A 103 -35.76 -6.36 16.12
N ASN A 104 -35.04 -5.74 15.20
CA ASN A 104 -33.88 -6.34 14.57
C ASN A 104 -32.69 -5.37 14.54
N PHE A 105 -31.51 -5.95 14.37
CA PHE A 105 -30.27 -5.21 14.14
C PHE A 105 -29.42 -5.96 13.12
N THR A 106 -28.72 -5.22 12.26
CA THR A 106 -27.84 -5.81 11.25
C THR A 106 -26.39 -5.57 11.63
N TYR A 107 -25.68 -6.66 11.94
CA TYR A 107 -24.25 -6.65 12.17
C TYR A 107 -23.51 -6.64 10.83
N ILE A 108 -22.49 -5.80 10.72
CA ILE A 108 -21.64 -5.69 9.52
C ILE A 108 -20.20 -5.98 9.94
N LEU A 109 -19.75 -7.19 9.66
CA LEU A 109 -18.42 -7.70 10.01
C LEU A 109 -17.55 -7.82 8.77
N GLN A 110 -16.26 -7.55 8.90
CA GLN A 110 -15.30 -7.74 7.82
C GLN A 110 -14.21 -8.72 8.26
N MET A 111 -14.11 -9.87 7.59
CA MET A 111 -13.14 -10.93 7.94
C MET A 111 -11.74 -10.63 7.39
N LYS A 112 -11.32 -9.37 7.47
CA LYS A 112 -10.11 -8.86 6.80
C LYS A 112 -8.84 -9.41 7.43
N ASP A 113 -7.96 -9.97 6.61
CA ASP A 113 -6.70 -10.59 6.98
C ASP A 113 -6.80 -11.62 8.14
N GLN A 114 -8.01 -12.12 8.41
CA GLN A 114 -8.29 -13.07 9.49
C GLN A 114 -8.61 -14.44 8.88
N ILE A 115 -8.07 -15.49 9.49
CA ILE A 115 -8.39 -16.90 9.23
C ILE A 115 -8.49 -17.60 10.58
N GLY A 116 -9.13 -18.76 10.67
CA GLY A 116 -9.16 -19.51 11.92
C GLY A 116 -10.52 -20.06 12.31
N SER A 117 -10.60 -20.44 13.58
CA SER A 117 -11.79 -21.00 14.22
C SER A 117 -12.24 -20.05 15.33
N PHE A 118 -13.48 -19.58 15.22
CA PHE A 118 -14.11 -18.66 16.15
C PHE A 118 -15.54 -19.14 16.43
N PHE A 119 -16.28 -18.42 17.26
CA PHE A 119 -17.67 -18.73 17.55
C PHE A 119 -18.42 -17.45 17.93
N TYR A 120 -19.74 -17.53 17.98
CA TYR A 120 -20.58 -16.45 18.47
C TYR A 120 -21.48 -16.98 19.60
N PHE A 121 -21.91 -16.09 20.49
CA PHE A 121 -22.84 -16.43 21.58
C PHE A 121 -23.59 -15.21 22.12
N PRO A 122 -24.72 -15.40 22.82
CA PRO A 122 -25.45 -14.28 23.43
C PRO A 122 -24.73 -13.67 24.62
N SER A 123 -24.57 -12.35 24.66
CA SER A 123 -23.78 -11.66 25.70
C SER A 123 -24.61 -11.07 26.85
N LEU A 124 -25.94 -11.06 26.75
CA LEU A 124 -26.83 -10.46 27.72
C LEU A 124 -27.63 -11.48 28.51
N GLY A 125 -28.16 -11.06 29.66
CA GLY A 125 -29.26 -11.75 30.35
C GLY A 125 -28.95 -13.18 30.80
N PHE A 126 -27.68 -13.57 30.87
CA PHE A 126 -27.25 -14.96 31.06
C PHE A 126 -27.73 -15.92 29.96
N HIS A 127 -28.12 -15.39 28.79
CA HIS A 127 -28.68 -16.12 27.64
C HIS A 127 -27.75 -17.22 27.11
N LYS A 128 -26.42 -17.06 27.26
CA LYS A 128 -25.42 -18.09 26.91
C LYS A 128 -25.73 -19.45 27.57
N ALA A 129 -26.31 -19.46 28.77
CA ALA A 129 -26.71 -20.69 29.48
C ALA A 129 -27.94 -21.39 28.88
N ALA A 130 -28.70 -20.70 28.02
CA ALA A 130 -29.85 -21.24 27.31
C ALA A 130 -29.53 -21.60 25.84
N GLY A 131 -28.33 -21.32 25.34
CA GLY A 131 -27.93 -21.60 23.96
C GLY A 131 -27.62 -20.35 23.13
N GLY A 132 -28.13 -20.31 21.90
CA GLY A 132 -27.90 -19.19 20.97
C GLY A 132 -26.46 -19.05 20.46
N PHE A 133 -25.60 -20.05 20.64
CA PHE A 133 -24.22 -20.06 20.17
C PHE A 133 -24.03 -20.91 18.91
N GLY A 134 -22.98 -20.64 18.13
CA GLY A 134 -22.60 -21.41 16.94
C GLY A 134 -21.17 -21.13 16.49
N GLY A 135 -20.67 -21.93 15.55
CA GLY A 135 -19.29 -21.84 15.07
C GLY A 135 -19.09 -20.80 13.96
N ILE A 136 -17.88 -20.26 13.86
CA ILE A 136 -17.44 -19.42 12.74
C ILE A 136 -16.16 -20.02 12.17
N LYS A 137 -16.20 -20.36 10.87
CA LYS A 137 -15.05 -20.88 10.11
C LYS A 137 -14.61 -19.82 9.12
N ILE A 138 -13.39 -19.30 9.30
CA ILE A 138 -12.77 -18.39 8.34
C ILE A 138 -11.62 -19.13 7.64
N LEU A 139 -11.77 -19.34 6.33
CA LEU A 139 -10.81 -20.06 5.50
C LEU A 139 -9.83 -19.13 4.79
N SER A 140 -8.67 -19.71 4.46
CA SER A 140 -7.69 -19.08 3.57
C SER A 140 -8.22 -19.00 2.13
N ARG A 141 -7.75 -18.01 1.34
CA ARG A 141 -8.11 -17.90 -0.08
C ARG A 141 -7.51 -19.08 -0.89
N PRO A 142 -8.13 -19.49 -2.02
CA PRO A 142 -7.70 -20.66 -2.83
C PRO A 142 -6.27 -20.69 -3.38
N LEU A 143 -5.42 -19.71 -3.08
CA LEU A 143 -4.02 -19.62 -3.52
C LEU A 143 -3.04 -19.35 -2.36
N ILE A 144 -3.53 -19.21 -1.12
CA ILE A 144 -2.70 -18.97 0.06
C ILE A 144 -2.56 -20.32 0.80
N PRO A 145 -1.40 -20.99 0.71
CA PRO A 145 -1.21 -22.31 1.30
C PRO A 145 -1.25 -22.24 2.83
N VAL A 146 -1.99 -23.16 3.45
CA VAL A 146 -1.93 -23.41 4.89
C VAL A 146 -0.82 -24.43 5.20
N PRO A 147 -0.17 -24.41 6.38
CA PRO A 147 1.03 -25.21 6.67
C PRO A 147 0.75 -26.70 6.92
N PHE A 148 -0.35 -27.24 6.40
CA PHE A 148 -0.72 -28.66 6.50
C PHE A 148 -1.54 -29.07 5.26
N PRO A 149 -1.52 -30.36 4.87
CA PRO A 149 -2.32 -30.85 3.75
C PRO A 149 -3.83 -30.60 3.95
N PRO A 150 -4.61 -30.40 2.87
CA PRO A 150 -6.05 -30.28 2.96
C PRO A 150 -6.67 -31.50 3.69
N PRO A 151 -7.46 -31.30 4.76
CA PRO A 151 -8.12 -32.40 5.44
C PRO A 151 -9.25 -32.97 4.57
N ALA A 152 -9.63 -34.22 4.83
CA ALA A 152 -10.73 -34.88 4.15
C ALA A 152 -12.10 -34.27 4.51
N ASP A 153 -12.24 -33.75 5.73
CA ASP A 153 -13.39 -32.97 6.19
C ASP A 153 -13.00 -32.05 7.35
N ASP A 154 -13.85 -31.06 7.66
CA ASP A 154 -13.61 -29.99 8.64
C ASP A 154 -14.81 -29.80 9.60
N PHE A 155 -14.72 -30.40 10.78
CA PHE A 155 -15.80 -30.46 11.79
C PHE A 155 -15.71 -29.34 12.84
N THR A 156 -16.87 -28.74 13.16
CA THR A 156 -17.03 -27.87 14.33
C THR A 156 -17.35 -28.70 15.56
N VAL A 157 -16.64 -28.47 16.67
CA VAL A 157 -16.83 -29.14 17.94
C VAL A 157 -16.97 -28.09 19.04
N LEU A 158 -18.21 -27.75 19.39
CA LEU A 158 -18.54 -26.87 20.49
C LEU A 158 -18.68 -27.71 21.78
N ILE A 159 -17.79 -27.48 22.74
CA ILE A 159 -17.81 -28.14 24.05
C ILE A 159 -18.13 -27.11 25.14
N GLY A 160 -18.84 -27.52 26.18
CA GLY A 160 -19.18 -26.61 27.28
C GLY A 160 -19.85 -27.33 28.43
N ASP A 161 -19.64 -26.83 29.66
CA ASP A 161 -20.46 -27.18 30.80
C ASP A 161 -21.90 -26.67 30.63
N TRP A 162 -22.84 -27.35 31.28
CA TRP A 162 -24.27 -27.09 31.11
C TRP A 162 -25.06 -27.22 32.40
N TYR A 163 -26.12 -26.43 32.50
CA TYR A 163 -27.09 -26.42 33.59
C TYR A 163 -28.46 -26.84 33.09
N THR A 164 -29.12 -27.71 33.84
CA THR A 164 -30.51 -28.11 33.63
C THR A 164 -31.50 -27.04 34.10
N SER A 165 -31.06 -26.16 35.00
CA SER A 165 -31.82 -24.99 35.45
C SER A 165 -31.98 -23.98 34.32
N ASN A 166 -33.11 -23.26 34.28
CA ASN A 166 -33.33 -22.22 33.29
C ASN A 166 -32.37 -21.04 33.54
N HIS A 167 -31.93 -20.38 32.46
CA HIS A 167 -31.03 -19.24 32.53
C HIS A 167 -31.60 -18.09 33.38
N THR A 168 -32.92 -17.91 33.43
CA THR A 168 -33.59 -16.92 34.31
C THR A 168 -33.42 -17.24 35.79
N ASP A 169 -33.43 -18.52 36.16
CA ASP A 169 -33.25 -18.96 37.55
C ASP A 169 -31.79 -18.83 37.97
N LEU A 170 -30.86 -19.22 37.08
CA LEU A 170 -29.43 -19.04 37.28
C LEU A 170 -29.07 -17.55 37.43
N ARG A 171 -29.67 -16.69 36.59
CA ARG A 171 -29.57 -15.23 36.71
C ARG A 171 -30.08 -14.76 38.07
N ALA A 172 -31.27 -15.21 38.50
CA ALA A 172 -31.82 -14.82 39.79
C ALA A 172 -30.98 -15.28 41.01
N ILE A 173 -30.24 -16.38 40.90
CA ILE A 173 -29.28 -16.83 41.93
C ILE A 173 -28.14 -15.82 42.04
N LEU A 174 -27.56 -15.45 40.90
CA LEU A 174 -26.49 -14.46 40.82
C LEU A 174 -26.98 -13.11 41.34
N ASP A 175 -28.15 -12.60 40.91
CA ASP A 175 -28.69 -11.29 41.30
C ASP A 175 -28.85 -11.11 42.83
N LYS A 176 -29.07 -12.23 43.53
CA LYS A 176 -29.16 -12.31 45.00
C LYS A 176 -27.79 -12.31 45.69
N GLY A 177 -26.69 -12.31 44.94
CA GLY A 177 -25.33 -12.37 45.46
C GLY A 177 -24.85 -13.78 45.80
N ASN A 178 -25.47 -14.82 45.26
CA ASN A 178 -25.10 -16.21 45.54
C ASN A 178 -24.24 -16.79 44.42
N LYS A 179 -23.32 -17.69 44.78
CA LYS A 179 -22.55 -18.47 43.80
C LYS A 179 -23.48 -19.43 43.07
N LEU A 180 -23.22 -19.64 41.78
CA LEU A 180 -23.93 -20.65 40.99
C LEU A 180 -23.66 -22.06 41.56
N PRO A 181 -24.63 -22.98 41.41
CA PRO A 181 -24.38 -24.39 41.65
C PRO A 181 -23.28 -24.91 40.72
N PHE A 182 -22.74 -26.08 41.05
CA PHE A 182 -21.86 -26.80 40.15
C PHE A 182 -22.65 -27.24 38.89
N PRO A 183 -22.08 -27.18 37.68
CA PRO A 183 -22.79 -27.60 36.47
C PRO A 183 -23.26 -29.06 36.52
N ASP A 184 -24.37 -29.35 35.82
CA ASP A 184 -25.01 -30.68 35.83
C ASP A 184 -24.34 -31.65 34.85
N GLY A 185 -23.67 -31.13 33.81
CA GLY A 185 -23.01 -31.96 32.80
C GLY A 185 -22.14 -31.19 31.82
N ILE A 186 -21.60 -31.90 30.83
CA ILE A 186 -20.83 -31.34 29.71
C ILE A 186 -21.50 -31.77 28.41
N LEU A 187 -21.57 -30.86 27.45
CA LEU A 187 -22.11 -31.10 26.11
C LEU A 187 -21.00 -31.16 25.05
N ILE A 188 -21.28 -31.92 23.98
CA ILE A 188 -20.54 -31.88 22.72
C ILE A 188 -21.56 -31.56 21.62
N ASN A 189 -21.42 -30.41 20.95
CA ASN A 189 -22.36 -29.89 19.96
C ASN A 189 -23.81 -29.85 20.47
N GLY A 190 -24.00 -29.36 21.70
CA GLY A 190 -25.32 -29.20 22.32
C GLY A 190 -25.96 -30.51 22.79
N ARG A 191 -25.24 -31.64 22.75
CA ARG A 191 -25.76 -32.95 23.15
C ARG A 191 -24.96 -33.56 24.30
N GLY A 192 -25.67 -34.32 25.13
CA GLY A 192 -25.12 -35.03 26.28
C GLY A 192 -24.36 -36.30 25.91
N PRO A 193 -24.05 -37.14 26.91
CA PRO A 193 -23.22 -38.32 26.72
C PRO A 193 -23.75 -39.27 25.66
N ASN A 194 -22.85 -39.80 24.82
CA ASN A 194 -23.08 -40.78 23.76
C ASN A 194 -23.98 -40.31 22.59
N ALA A 195 -24.35 -39.03 22.52
CA ALA A 195 -25.30 -38.54 21.51
C ALA A 195 -24.65 -37.87 20.27
N THR A 196 -23.35 -37.58 20.33
CA THR A 196 -22.59 -36.97 19.23
C THR A 196 -21.65 -37.98 18.59
N SER A 197 -21.68 -38.08 17.26
CA SER A 197 -20.79 -38.95 16.50
C SER A 197 -20.25 -38.26 15.25
N PHE A 198 -18.98 -38.47 14.95
CA PHE A 198 -18.33 -38.02 13.71
C PHE A 198 -17.89 -39.24 12.89
N THR A 199 -18.31 -39.31 11.64
CA THR A 199 -17.97 -40.43 10.76
C THR A 199 -16.74 -40.10 9.93
N ILE A 200 -15.75 -41.00 9.95
CA ILE A 200 -14.46 -40.85 9.28
C ILE A 200 -14.10 -42.10 8.48
N GLN A 201 -13.33 -41.92 7.42
CA GLN A 201 -12.78 -42.99 6.59
C GLN A 201 -11.35 -43.33 7.05
N GLN A 202 -11.05 -44.62 7.17
CA GLN A 202 -9.73 -45.13 7.54
C GLN A 202 -8.62 -44.58 6.62
N GLY A 203 -7.47 -44.25 7.20
CA GLY A 203 -6.30 -43.74 6.50
C GLY A 203 -6.36 -42.25 6.11
N LYS A 204 -7.49 -41.57 6.27
CA LYS A 204 -7.64 -40.13 5.99
C LYS A 204 -7.42 -39.27 7.24
N THR A 205 -7.07 -38.00 7.02
CA THR A 205 -6.89 -37.00 8.09
C THR A 205 -8.04 -35.99 8.07
N TYR A 206 -8.59 -35.69 9.24
CA TYR A 206 -9.73 -34.80 9.45
C TYR A 206 -9.33 -33.63 10.34
N ARG A 207 -9.97 -32.47 10.16
CA ARG A 207 -9.79 -31.31 11.03
C ARG A 207 -10.96 -31.19 12.00
N PHE A 208 -10.66 -31.02 13.28
CA PHE A 208 -11.63 -30.74 14.33
C PHE A 208 -11.34 -29.37 14.93
N ARG A 209 -12.32 -28.46 14.87
CA ARG A 209 -12.28 -27.11 15.43
C ARG A 209 -13.00 -27.10 16.77
N ILE A 210 -12.23 -27.23 17.84
CA ILE A 210 -12.72 -27.42 19.20
C ILE A 210 -12.80 -26.06 19.89
N CYS A 211 -14.00 -25.62 20.24
CA CYS A 211 -14.23 -24.35 20.93
C CYS A 211 -14.93 -24.61 22.27
N ASN A 212 -14.38 -24.06 23.35
CA ASN A 212 -15.01 -24.12 24.67
C ASN A 212 -15.95 -22.93 24.86
N ILE A 213 -17.24 -23.20 24.68
CA ILE A 213 -18.36 -22.27 24.81
C ILE A 213 -19.04 -22.35 26.19
N GLY A 214 -18.43 -23.06 27.14
CA GLY A 214 -18.94 -23.23 28.50
C GLY A 214 -19.05 -21.94 29.29
N LEU A 215 -19.60 -22.05 30.51
CA LEU A 215 -19.83 -20.91 31.40
C LEU A 215 -18.74 -20.82 32.47
N GLN A 216 -18.20 -21.95 32.92
CA GLN A 216 -17.33 -21.98 34.10
C GLN A 216 -16.08 -22.86 33.92
N ASN A 217 -16.19 -24.02 33.26
CA ASN A 217 -15.15 -25.04 33.40
C ASN A 217 -14.17 -25.07 32.23
N SER A 218 -12.88 -25.18 32.55
CA SER A 218 -11.87 -25.63 31.58
C SER A 218 -12.14 -27.10 31.25
N LEU A 219 -12.02 -27.47 29.98
CA LEU A 219 -12.37 -28.81 29.50
C LEU A 219 -11.17 -29.49 28.86
N ASN A 220 -10.99 -30.78 29.14
CA ASN A 220 -9.99 -31.60 28.47
C ASN A 220 -10.64 -32.51 27.44
N PHE A 221 -10.21 -32.37 26.19
CA PHE A 221 -10.70 -33.12 25.03
C PHE A 221 -9.71 -34.24 24.67
N ARG A 222 -10.22 -35.45 24.42
CA ARG A 222 -9.44 -36.66 24.11
C ARG A 222 -10.16 -37.51 23.07
N ILE A 223 -9.41 -38.25 22.27
CA ILE A 223 -9.94 -39.27 21.37
C ILE A 223 -9.21 -40.59 21.67
N GLN A 224 -9.97 -41.63 22.00
CA GLN A 224 -9.44 -42.93 22.34
C GLN A 224 -8.59 -43.47 21.18
N GLY A 225 -7.35 -43.85 21.47
CA GLY A 225 -6.41 -44.42 20.49
C GLY A 225 -5.84 -43.44 19.46
N HIS A 226 -6.25 -42.17 19.46
CA HIS A 226 -5.82 -41.21 18.44
C HIS A 226 -5.03 -40.05 19.05
N LYS A 227 -3.97 -39.63 18.36
CA LYS A 227 -3.25 -38.39 18.68
C LYS A 227 -3.88 -37.22 17.91
N MET A 228 -3.87 -36.05 18.54
CA MET A 228 -4.40 -34.82 17.99
C MET A 228 -3.25 -33.86 17.74
N LYS A 229 -3.02 -33.53 16.47
CA LYS A 229 -1.96 -32.60 16.06
C LYS A 229 -2.53 -31.18 16.02
N VAL A 230 -2.14 -30.32 16.96
CA VAL A 230 -2.61 -28.93 17.02
C VAL A 230 -1.98 -28.13 15.87
N VAL A 231 -2.82 -27.52 15.02
CA VAL A 231 -2.38 -26.81 13.82
C VAL A 231 -2.80 -25.34 13.77
N GLU A 232 -3.78 -24.94 14.57
CA GLU A 232 -4.23 -23.56 14.67
C GLU A 232 -4.87 -23.31 16.04
N VAL A 233 -4.66 -22.10 16.59
CA VAL A 233 -5.36 -21.62 17.78
C VAL A 233 -5.79 -20.18 17.57
N GLU A 234 -7.09 -19.90 17.70
CA GLU A 234 -7.73 -18.58 17.57
C GLU A 234 -7.20 -17.75 16.37
N GLY A 235 -6.98 -18.42 15.24
CA GLY A 235 -6.52 -17.85 13.98
C GLY A 235 -5.02 -17.89 13.72
N THR A 236 -4.22 -18.31 14.69
CA THR A 236 -2.75 -18.42 14.54
C THR A 236 -2.33 -19.84 14.24
N HIS A 237 -1.55 -20.04 13.17
CA HIS A 237 -0.94 -21.34 12.87
C HIS A 237 0.17 -21.67 13.88
N THR A 238 0.11 -22.87 14.45
CA THR A 238 1.02 -23.30 15.52
C THR A 238 2.13 -24.22 15.00
N LEU A 239 3.22 -24.32 15.75
CA LEU A 239 4.14 -25.44 15.64
C LEU A 239 3.34 -26.73 15.90
N GLN A 240 3.42 -27.67 14.97
CA GLN A 240 2.52 -28.82 14.95
C GLN A 240 2.92 -29.87 15.97
N ILE A 241 2.44 -29.72 17.19
CA ILE A 241 2.67 -30.64 18.30
C ILE A 241 1.48 -31.59 18.43
N SER A 242 1.77 -32.86 18.66
CA SER A 242 0.74 -33.90 18.83
C SER A 242 0.51 -34.19 20.30
N TYR A 243 -0.75 -34.11 20.74
CA TYR A 243 -1.17 -34.43 22.10
C TYR A 243 -2.14 -35.60 22.10
N SER A 244 -2.10 -36.41 23.15
CA SER A 244 -3.14 -37.40 23.46
C SER A 244 -4.33 -36.77 24.20
N SER A 245 -4.15 -35.55 24.72
CA SER A 245 -5.04 -34.87 25.64
C SER A 245 -4.86 -33.37 25.49
N LEU A 246 -5.94 -32.61 25.35
CA LEU A 246 -5.91 -31.18 25.05
C LEU A 246 -6.82 -30.41 26.01
N ASP A 247 -6.25 -29.54 26.83
CA ASP A 247 -6.99 -28.58 27.65
C ASP A 247 -7.42 -27.40 26.77
N VAL A 248 -8.72 -27.10 26.78
CA VAL A 248 -9.34 -25.96 26.10
C VAL A 248 -10.09 -25.15 27.15
N HIS A 249 -9.61 -23.94 27.43
CA HIS A 249 -10.16 -23.05 28.45
C HIS A 249 -11.37 -22.28 27.91
N VAL A 250 -12.22 -21.77 28.82
CA VAL A 250 -13.45 -21.05 28.46
C VAL A 250 -13.12 -19.86 27.55
N GLY A 251 -13.78 -19.76 26.41
CA GLY A 251 -13.55 -18.71 25.42
C GLY A 251 -12.51 -19.02 24.34
N GLN A 252 -11.79 -20.15 24.44
CA GLN A 252 -10.76 -20.54 23.49
C GLN A 252 -11.27 -21.48 22.38
N CYS A 253 -10.67 -21.35 21.20
CA CYS A 253 -10.83 -22.26 20.07
C CYS A 253 -9.48 -22.81 19.58
N MET A 254 -9.39 -24.12 19.37
CA MET A 254 -8.21 -24.79 18.83
C MET A 254 -8.59 -25.75 17.70
N SER A 255 -7.80 -25.78 16.63
CA SER A 255 -7.91 -26.78 15.57
C SER A 255 -6.88 -27.88 15.71
N VAL A 256 -7.35 -29.12 15.60
CA VAL A 256 -6.49 -30.31 15.56
C VAL A 256 -6.71 -31.12 14.29
N LEU A 257 -5.63 -31.74 13.81
CA LEU A 257 -5.68 -32.79 12.79
C LEU A 257 -5.66 -34.15 13.47
N VAL A 258 -6.60 -35.01 13.08
CA VAL A 258 -6.73 -36.39 13.57
C VAL A 258 -6.66 -37.31 12.36
N THR A 259 -5.70 -38.23 12.36
CA THR A 259 -5.54 -39.22 11.29
C THR A 259 -6.24 -40.51 11.70
N ALA A 260 -7.04 -41.08 10.82
CA ALA A 260 -7.78 -42.32 11.02
C ALA A 260 -6.87 -43.56 10.87
N ASP A 261 -5.84 -43.65 11.71
CA ASP A 261 -4.75 -44.64 11.61
C ASP A 261 -4.97 -45.91 12.45
N GLN A 262 -6.12 -46.02 13.13
CA GLN A 262 -6.45 -47.16 13.97
C GLN A 262 -7.19 -48.27 13.22
N GLN A 263 -7.40 -49.41 13.89
CA GLN A 263 -8.20 -50.51 13.33
C GLN A 263 -9.66 -50.06 13.12
N PRO A 264 -10.36 -50.55 12.08
CA PRO A 264 -11.75 -50.15 11.83
C PRO A 264 -12.70 -50.54 12.96
N GLN A 265 -13.07 -49.58 13.80
CA GLN A 265 -14.10 -49.66 14.83
C GLN A 265 -14.49 -48.25 15.29
N ASP A 266 -15.52 -48.14 16.12
CA ASP A 266 -15.85 -46.89 16.80
C ASP A 266 -14.87 -46.63 17.95
N TYR A 267 -14.53 -45.36 18.19
CA TYR A 267 -13.66 -44.92 19.28
C TYR A 267 -14.33 -43.85 20.12
N TYR A 268 -14.09 -43.84 21.43
CA TYR A 268 -14.65 -42.80 22.30
C TYR A 268 -13.96 -41.45 22.07
N ILE A 269 -14.75 -40.41 21.87
CA ILE A 269 -14.35 -39.02 22.12
C ILE A 269 -14.73 -38.73 23.57
N VAL A 270 -13.83 -38.18 24.37
CA VAL A 270 -14.06 -37.91 25.79
C VAL A 270 -13.76 -36.46 26.09
N VAL A 271 -14.70 -35.81 26.77
CA VAL A 271 -14.54 -34.44 27.27
C VAL A 271 -14.81 -34.45 28.76
N SER A 272 -13.86 -33.97 29.56
CA SER A 272 -13.99 -33.92 31.02
C SER A 272 -13.62 -32.55 31.59
N SER A 273 -14.24 -32.17 32.70
CA SER A 273 -13.89 -30.92 33.39
C SER A 273 -12.49 -31.01 34.00
N ARG A 274 -11.83 -29.85 34.11
CA ARG A 274 -10.49 -29.67 34.67
C ARG A 274 -10.54 -28.75 35.86
N PHE A 275 -9.69 -29.02 36.85
CA PHE A 275 -9.56 -28.23 38.08
C PHE A 275 -10.85 -28.18 38.93
N THR A 276 -11.68 -29.22 38.82
CA THR A 276 -12.94 -29.33 39.59
C THR A 276 -13.03 -30.65 40.31
N THR A 277 -13.73 -30.64 41.46
CA THR A 277 -14.16 -31.84 42.17
C THR A 277 -15.64 -31.68 42.49
N PRO A 278 -16.55 -32.52 41.96
CA PRO A 278 -16.30 -33.71 41.13
C PRO A 278 -15.85 -33.38 39.69
N VAL A 279 -15.35 -34.40 38.98
CA VAL A 279 -15.01 -34.31 37.55
C VAL A 279 -16.24 -34.72 36.73
N LEU A 280 -16.76 -33.82 35.92
CA LEU A 280 -17.80 -34.14 34.95
C LEU A 280 -17.15 -34.75 33.71
N THR A 281 -17.80 -35.75 33.11
CA THR A 281 -17.32 -36.39 31.88
C THR A 281 -18.48 -36.64 30.93
N THR A 282 -18.29 -36.33 29.66
CA THR A 282 -19.20 -36.66 28.57
C THR A 282 -18.44 -37.37 27.46
N THR A 283 -19.16 -38.20 26.71
CA THR A 283 -18.59 -39.04 25.65
C THR A 283 -19.30 -38.81 24.32
N GLY A 284 -18.56 -38.98 23.24
CA GLY A 284 -19.08 -39.08 21.87
C GLY A 284 -18.37 -40.22 21.13
N PHE A 285 -18.66 -40.39 19.85
CA PHE A 285 -18.07 -41.44 19.03
C PHE A 285 -17.34 -40.90 17.80
N LEU A 286 -16.15 -41.41 17.55
CA LEU A 286 -15.47 -41.30 16.27
C LEU A 286 -15.67 -42.61 15.51
N ARG A 287 -16.51 -42.60 14.47
CA ARG A 287 -16.99 -43.80 13.77
C ARG A 287 -16.22 -44.04 12.49
N TYR A 288 -15.63 -45.23 12.35
CA TYR A 288 -14.97 -45.63 11.10
C TYR A 288 -16.02 -46.13 10.11
N ALA A 289 -16.15 -45.48 8.95
CA ALA A 289 -17.19 -45.75 7.96
C ALA A 289 -17.17 -47.19 7.41
N ASN A 290 -16.02 -47.88 7.50
CA ASN A 290 -15.84 -49.27 7.09
C ASN A 290 -16.01 -50.28 8.24
N SER A 291 -16.59 -49.89 9.37
CA SER A 291 -16.82 -50.76 10.53
C SER A 291 -18.16 -50.51 11.20
N ASN A 292 -18.73 -51.58 11.77
CA ASN A 292 -19.90 -51.55 12.64
C ASN A 292 -19.55 -52.01 14.07
N ARG A 293 -18.26 -52.13 14.39
CA ARG A 293 -17.82 -52.55 15.73
C ARG A 293 -17.95 -51.38 16.71
N PRO A 294 -18.70 -51.51 17.82
CA PRO A 294 -18.86 -50.44 18.79
C PRO A 294 -17.56 -50.14 19.55
N ALA A 295 -17.49 -48.95 20.13
CA ALA A 295 -16.34 -48.56 20.94
C ALA A 295 -16.22 -49.45 22.18
N SER A 296 -15.01 -49.94 22.43
CA SER A 296 -14.71 -50.89 23.52
C SER A 296 -13.43 -50.51 24.26
N GLY A 297 -13.21 -51.10 25.44
CA GLY A 297 -12.08 -50.77 26.32
C GLY A 297 -12.31 -49.52 27.19
N PRO A 298 -11.32 -49.16 28.03
CA PRO A 298 -11.44 -48.05 28.95
C PRO A 298 -11.45 -46.70 28.23
N LEU A 299 -12.16 -45.72 28.81
CA LEU A 299 -12.07 -44.33 28.39
C LEU A 299 -10.62 -43.83 28.55
N PRO A 300 -10.07 -43.04 27.60
CA PRO A 300 -8.76 -42.43 27.77
C PRO A 300 -8.73 -41.59 29.05
N GLY A 301 -7.79 -41.92 29.94
CA GLY A 301 -7.52 -41.14 31.14
C GLY A 301 -7.12 -39.71 30.78
N GLY A 302 -7.55 -38.76 31.58
CA GLY A 302 -7.19 -37.35 31.44
C GLY A 302 -6.62 -36.81 32.75
N PRO A 303 -5.73 -35.81 32.70
CA PRO A 303 -5.37 -35.07 33.90
C PRO A 303 -6.65 -34.45 34.48
N THR A 304 -6.78 -34.40 35.80
CA THR A 304 -7.96 -33.89 36.53
C THR A 304 -7.70 -32.53 37.18
N THR A 305 -6.69 -32.43 38.05
CA THR A 305 -6.37 -31.20 38.81
C THR A 305 -4.94 -30.70 38.61
N GLU A 306 -4.13 -31.38 37.79
CA GLU A 306 -2.71 -31.06 37.57
C GLU A 306 -2.54 -29.75 36.78
N ILE A 307 -2.25 -28.66 37.49
CA ILE A 307 -2.03 -27.32 36.93
C ILE A 307 -0.74 -27.29 36.11
N ASP A 308 0.36 -27.81 36.63
CA ASP A 308 1.67 -27.77 35.95
C ASP A 308 1.64 -28.41 34.55
N TRP A 309 0.87 -29.49 34.39
CA TRP A 309 0.70 -30.14 33.10
C TRP A 309 -0.01 -29.21 32.09
N SER A 310 -1.08 -28.56 32.53
CA SER A 310 -1.86 -27.63 31.72
C SER A 310 -1.05 -26.37 31.36
N LEU A 311 -0.35 -25.81 32.35
CA LEU A 311 0.55 -24.67 32.19
C LEU A 311 1.64 -24.97 31.15
N ASN A 312 2.27 -26.15 31.24
CA ASN A 312 3.29 -26.58 30.29
C ASN A 312 2.71 -26.83 28.89
N GLN A 313 1.49 -27.37 28.78
CA GLN A 313 0.80 -27.46 27.49
C GLN A 313 0.60 -26.06 26.89
N ALA A 314 0.07 -25.11 27.66
CA ALA A 314 -0.14 -23.74 27.20
C ALA A 314 1.17 -23.08 26.73
N ARG A 315 2.26 -23.23 27.48
CA ARG A 315 3.61 -22.73 27.11
C ARG A 315 4.17 -23.39 25.85
N SER A 316 3.85 -24.66 25.61
CA SER A 316 4.34 -25.39 24.45
C SER A 316 3.68 -24.99 23.13
N ILE A 317 2.51 -24.35 23.17
CA ILE A 317 1.81 -23.86 21.98
C ILE A 317 2.48 -22.56 21.51
N ARG A 318 3.21 -22.65 20.39
CA ARG A 318 3.99 -21.54 19.82
C ARG A 318 3.62 -21.32 18.36
N THR A 319 3.78 -20.10 17.86
CA THR A 319 3.48 -19.74 16.46
C THR A 319 4.45 -20.42 15.50
N ASN A 320 3.94 -20.96 14.40
CA ASN A 320 4.79 -21.41 13.30
C ASN A 320 5.20 -20.21 12.43
N LEU A 321 6.37 -19.65 12.69
CA LEU A 321 6.92 -18.49 11.98
C LEU A 321 7.17 -18.75 10.48
N THR A 322 7.18 -20.01 10.02
CA THR A 322 7.33 -20.37 8.60
C THR A 322 6.01 -20.47 7.85
N ALA A 323 4.87 -20.47 8.56
CA ALA A 323 3.56 -20.55 7.93
C ALA A 323 3.26 -19.24 7.20
N SER A 324 2.88 -19.34 5.92
CA SER A 324 2.41 -18.20 5.14
C SER A 324 1.02 -17.79 5.65
N GLY A 325 0.89 -16.59 6.21
CA GLY A 325 -0.40 -16.01 6.55
C GLY A 325 -0.96 -15.15 5.41
N PRO A 326 -2.23 -14.72 5.46
CA PRO A 326 -2.76 -13.64 4.60
C PRO A 326 -2.00 -12.32 4.78
N ARG A 327 -1.19 -12.18 5.84
CA ARG A 327 0.00 -11.32 5.82
C ARG A 327 1.21 -12.12 5.33
N PRO A 328 1.86 -11.76 4.20
CA PRO A 328 3.15 -12.30 3.82
C PRO A 328 4.26 -11.75 4.74
N ASN A 329 4.16 -12.02 6.04
CA ASN A 329 5.22 -12.01 7.07
C ASN A 329 4.57 -12.09 8.47
N PRO A 330 4.58 -13.23 9.16
CA PRO A 330 4.27 -13.24 10.59
C PRO A 330 5.36 -12.53 11.42
N GLN A 331 6.58 -12.30 10.87
CA GLN A 331 7.67 -11.61 11.58
C GLN A 331 8.69 -10.79 10.79
N GLY A 332 8.80 -10.86 9.46
CA GLY A 332 9.92 -10.20 8.74
C GLY A 332 9.88 -8.67 8.63
N SER A 333 8.97 -8.01 9.35
CA SER A 333 9.09 -6.57 9.65
C SER A 333 8.53 -6.17 11.03
N TYR A 334 7.62 -6.97 11.62
CA TYR A 334 7.00 -6.70 12.92
C TYR A 334 7.42 -7.76 13.95
N HIS A 335 8.54 -7.54 14.63
CA HIS A 335 9.02 -8.43 15.69
C HIS A 335 8.53 -7.91 17.04
N TYR A 336 7.36 -8.37 17.49
CA TYR A 336 6.67 -7.87 18.70
C TYR A 336 7.58 -7.86 19.94
N GLY A 337 8.55 -8.78 20.04
CA GLY A 337 9.51 -8.85 21.13
C GLY A 337 10.64 -7.80 21.11
N MET A 338 10.79 -7.05 20.01
CA MET A 338 11.77 -5.95 19.89
C MET A 338 11.12 -4.58 20.13
N ILE A 339 9.79 -4.52 20.25
CA ILE A 339 9.06 -3.26 20.46
C ILE A 339 9.01 -2.96 21.95
N ASN A 340 9.52 -1.79 22.35
CA ASN A 340 9.45 -1.35 23.73
C ASN A 340 8.01 -1.09 24.16
N THR A 341 7.63 -1.60 25.32
CA THR A 341 6.31 -1.36 25.89
C THR A 341 6.22 0.06 26.45
N THR A 342 5.15 0.77 26.11
CA THR A 342 4.94 2.16 26.54
C THR A 342 4.29 2.25 27.92
N ARG A 343 3.58 1.19 28.34
CA ARG A 343 2.89 1.10 29.62
C ARG A 343 2.70 -0.36 30.03
N THR A 344 2.83 -0.63 31.32
CA THR A 344 2.48 -1.92 31.92
C THR A 344 1.25 -1.75 32.79
N ILE A 345 0.23 -2.55 32.53
CA ILE A 345 -1.00 -2.63 33.32
C ILE A 345 -1.03 -4.00 33.99
N ARG A 346 -1.26 -4.01 35.31
CA ARG A 346 -1.47 -5.21 36.11
C ARG A 346 -2.91 -5.26 36.56
N LEU A 347 -3.64 -6.28 36.13
CA LEU A 347 -5.03 -6.53 36.49
C LEU A 347 -5.08 -7.76 37.39
N SER A 348 -5.46 -7.59 38.65
CA SER A 348 -5.69 -8.73 39.56
C SER A 348 -7.17 -8.97 39.79
N SER A 349 -7.61 -10.22 39.61
CA SER A 349 -8.94 -10.68 40.01
C SER A 349 -9.03 -10.74 41.54
N SER A 350 -10.19 -10.37 42.06
CA SER A 350 -10.53 -10.46 43.47
C SER A 350 -12.00 -10.77 43.65
N ALA A 351 -12.32 -11.51 44.71
CA ALA A 351 -13.69 -11.86 45.08
C ALA A 351 -13.94 -11.46 46.54
N GLY A 352 -15.11 -10.91 46.83
CA GLY A 352 -15.46 -10.46 48.18
C GLY A 352 -16.95 -10.18 48.35
N GLN A 353 -17.37 -9.86 49.57
CA GLN A 353 -18.74 -9.45 49.85
C GLN A 353 -18.84 -7.93 49.93
N VAL A 354 -19.78 -7.35 49.17
CA VAL A 354 -20.16 -5.94 49.23
C VAL A 354 -21.68 -5.89 49.43
N ASP A 355 -22.15 -5.20 50.47
CA ASP A 355 -23.57 -5.14 50.84
C ASP A 355 -24.25 -6.51 50.95
N ASN A 356 -23.57 -7.48 51.59
CA ASN A 356 -23.99 -8.89 51.72
C ASN A 356 -24.18 -9.65 50.39
N LYS A 357 -23.71 -9.10 49.26
CA LYS A 357 -23.68 -9.80 47.96
C LYS A 357 -22.26 -10.22 47.61
N GLN A 358 -22.10 -11.45 47.13
CA GLN A 358 -20.86 -11.86 46.48
C GLN A 358 -20.63 -11.00 45.24
N ARG A 359 -19.44 -10.41 45.13
CA ARG A 359 -19.00 -9.61 43.98
C ARG A 359 -17.61 -10.05 43.52
N TYR A 360 -17.36 -9.87 42.24
CA TYR A 360 -16.05 -10.03 41.62
C TYR A 360 -15.55 -8.68 41.10
N ALA A 361 -14.23 -8.49 41.14
CA ALA A 361 -13.62 -7.21 40.85
C ALA A 361 -12.22 -7.35 40.25
N ILE A 362 -11.88 -6.42 39.35
CA ILE A 362 -10.53 -6.25 38.81
C ILE A 362 -9.92 -5.01 39.46
N ASN A 363 -8.74 -5.15 40.08
CA ASN A 363 -8.08 -4.08 40.84
C ASN A 363 -9.02 -3.36 41.82
N SER A 364 -9.84 -4.14 42.53
CA SER A 364 -10.86 -3.69 43.49
C SER A 364 -12.09 -2.99 42.90
N VAL A 365 -12.22 -2.90 41.57
CA VAL A 365 -13.42 -2.36 40.90
C VAL A 365 -14.32 -3.49 40.44
N SER A 366 -15.53 -3.55 40.97
CA SER A 366 -16.60 -4.41 40.46
C SER A 366 -17.44 -3.60 39.47
N PHE A 367 -17.45 -4.03 38.20
CA PHE A 367 -18.01 -3.25 37.10
C PHE A 367 -19.53 -3.07 37.26
N VAL A 368 -19.98 -1.82 37.25
CA VAL A 368 -21.40 -1.48 37.15
C VAL A 368 -21.74 -1.00 35.75
N PRO A 369 -22.76 -1.60 35.12
CA PRO A 369 -23.24 -1.19 33.82
C PRO A 369 -23.87 0.21 33.87
N ALA A 370 -23.53 1.07 32.91
CA ALA A 370 -24.18 2.37 32.77
C ALA A 370 -25.47 2.25 31.93
N ASP A 371 -26.43 3.15 32.16
CA ASP A 371 -27.72 3.18 31.43
C ASP A 371 -27.56 3.39 29.93
N THR A 372 -26.48 4.07 29.53
CA THR A 372 -26.11 4.29 28.14
C THR A 372 -24.86 3.48 27.82
N PRO A 373 -24.82 2.73 26.69
CA PRO A 373 -23.60 2.03 26.28
C PRO A 373 -22.41 2.98 26.24
N LEU A 374 -21.29 2.58 26.84
CA LEU A 374 -20.08 3.39 26.97
C LEU A 374 -19.58 3.93 25.62
N LYS A 375 -19.67 3.14 24.55
CA LYS A 375 -19.33 3.57 23.19
C LYS A 375 -20.25 4.70 22.70
N VAL A 376 -21.55 4.61 22.98
CA VAL A 376 -22.54 5.63 22.61
C VAL A 376 -22.32 6.89 23.44
N ALA A 377 -22.09 6.74 24.74
CA ALA A 377 -21.79 7.86 25.63
C ALA A 377 -20.48 8.57 25.27
N ASP A 378 -19.43 7.82 24.91
CA ASP A 378 -18.14 8.39 24.44
C ASP A 378 -18.28 9.05 23.06
N TYR A 379 -19.11 8.50 22.17
CA TYR A 379 -19.37 9.05 20.84
C TYR A 379 -20.15 10.37 20.92
N PHE A 380 -21.28 10.40 21.62
CA PHE A 380 -22.13 11.59 21.76
C PHE A 380 -21.72 12.54 22.91
N LYS A 381 -20.58 12.27 23.57
CA LYS A 381 -20.05 13.08 24.70
C LYS A 381 -21.05 13.28 25.84
N ILE A 382 -21.80 12.24 26.18
CA ILE A 382 -22.80 12.28 27.26
C ILE A 382 -22.06 12.29 28.61
N SER A 383 -22.16 13.39 29.34
CA SER A 383 -21.52 13.56 30.65
C SER A 383 -22.18 12.68 31.73
N GLY A 384 -21.38 12.20 32.69
CA GLY A 384 -21.89 11.48 33.87
C GLY A 384 -22.10 9.98 33.69
N VAL A 385 -21.86 9.43 32.48
CA VAL A 385 -22.02 7.99 32.21
C VAL A 385 -20.82 7.16 32.70
N PHE A 386 -19.59 7.68 32.52
CA PHE A 386 -18.37 7.03 32.98
C PHE A 386 -17.25 8.05 33.20
N ARG A 387 -16.16 7.62 33.86
CA ARG A 387 -14.94 8.40 34.06
C ARG A 387 -13.73 7.62 33.55
N VAL A 388 -12.95 8.21 32.64
CA VAL A 388 -11.69 7.61 32.17
C VAL A 388 -10.68 7.58 33.31
N GLY A 389 -10.02 6.43 33.50
CA GLY A 389 -9.13 6.20 34.64
C GLY A 389 -9.87 5.88 35.94
N SER A 390 -11.13 5.42 35.86
CA SER A 390 -11.86 4.93 37.05
C SER A 390 -11.27 3.66 37.66
N ILE A 391 -10.35 3.00 36.96
CA ILE A 391 -9.59 1.84 37.44
C ILE A 391 -8.09 2.12 37.37
N SER A 392 -7.36 1.68 38.40
CA SER A 392 -5.90 1.80 38.51
C SER A 392 -5.17 0.81 37.59
N ASP A 393 -3.97 1.19 37.13
CA ASP A 393 -3.06 0.32 36.36
C ASP A 393 -2.43 -0.79 37.18
N ALA A 394 -2.52 -0.71 38.50
CA ALA A 394 -2.00 -1.72 39.40
C ALA A 394 -3.03 -2.03 40.51
N PRO A 395 -3.03 -3.25 41.06
CA PRO A 395 -3.85 -3.60 42.20
C PRO A 395 -3.60 -2.62 43.35
N THR A 396 -4.65 -2.03 43.91
CA THR A 396 -4.55 -1.02 44.96
C THR A 396 -4.49 -1.63 46.36
N GLY A 397 -4.87 -2.91 46.51
CA GLY A 397 -5.01 -3.57 47.80
C GLY A 397 -6.19 -3.06 48.64
N GLY A 398 -7.04 -2.19 48.06
CA GLY A 398 -8.26 -1.69 48.70
C GLY A 398 -9.41 -2.70 48.64
N GLY A 399 -10.44 -2.48 49.48
CA GLY A 399 -11.69 -3.23 49.42
C GLY A 399 -12.44 -3.01 48.10
N ILE A 400 -13.33 -3.96 47.76
CA ILE A 400 -14.12 -3.90 46.51
C ILE A 400 -15.10 -2.72 46.57
N TYR A 401 -15.16 -1.94 45.49
CA TYR A 401 -16.14 -0.88 45.28
C TYR A 401 -16.77 -0.97 43.88
N LEU A 402 -17.92 -0.32 43.73
CA LEU A 402 -18.71 -0.32 42.52
C LEU A 402 -18.39 0.92 41.66
N ASP A 403 -18.01 0.73 40.40
CA ASP A 403 -17.83 1.82 39.42
C ASP A 403 -17.94 1.25 37.99
N THR A 404 -18.16 2.12 37.02
CA THR A 404 -18.04 1.78 35.59
C THR A 404 -16.56 1.90 35.21
N SER A 405 -15.83 0.79 35.27
CA SER A 405 -14.38 0.73 35.01
C SER A 405 -14.05 1.04 33.55
N VAL A 406 -13.40 2.18 33.32
CA VAL A 406 -12.91 2.63 32.01
C VAL A 406 -11.45 2.99 32.14
N MET A 407 -10.59 2.24 31.46
CA MET A 407 -9.17 2.50 31.38
C MET A 407 -8.86 3.27 30.10
N GLY A 408 -8.24 4.45 30.23
CA GLY A 408 -7.74 5.17 29.06
C GLY A 408 -6.49 4.52 28.52
N ALA A 409 -6.35 4.40 27.21
CA ALA A 409 -5.13 3.91 26.57
C ALA A 409 -4.86 4.68 25.26
N ASP A 410 -3.59 4.88 24.93
CA ASP A 410 -3.22 5.69 23.78
C ASP A 410 -3.26 4.87 22.48
N TYR A 411 -3.76 5.47 21.41
CA TYR A 411 -3.73 4.88 20.07
C TYR A 411 -2.30 4.65 19.59
N ARG A 412 -2.04 3.44 19.08
CA ARG A 412 -0.71 2.89 18.72
C ARG A 412 0.24 2.70 19.90
N ALA A 413 -0.24 2.76 21.14
CA ALA A 413 0.54 2.28 22.26
C ALA A 413 0.77 0.76 22.12
N PHE A 414 1.99 0.35 22.42
CA PHE A 414 2.32 -1.06 22.58
C PHE A 414 2.40 -1.33 24.08
N ILE A 415 1.39 -1.98 24.63
CA ILE A 415 1.23 -2.12 26.09
C ILE A 415 1.41 -3.57 26.52
N GLU A 416 1.87 -3.72 27.75
CA GLU A 416 1.88 -4.98 28.46
C GLU A 416 0.68 -5.02 29.41
N ILE A 417 -0.12 -6.08 29.33
CA ILE A 417 -1.15 -6.37 30.32
C ILE A 417 -0.77 -7.67 31.03
N VAL A 418 -0.63 -7.60 32.34
CA VAL A 418 -0.35 -8.73 33.23
C VAL A 418 -1.63 -9.03 33.98
N PHE A 419 -2.22 -10.17 33.70
CA PHE A 419 -3.33 -10.70 34.48
C PHE A 419 -2.76 -11.52 35.63
N GLN A 420 -3.24 -11.23 36.83
CA GLN A 420 -2.87 -11.91 38.04
C GLN A 420 -4.12 -12.54 38.66
N ASN A 421 -4.01 -13.80 39.04
CA ASN A 421 -5.12 -14.53 39.62
C ASN A 421 -4.77 -14.94 41.04
N ASP A 422 -5.31 -14.20 42.00
CA ASP A 422 -5.15 -14.48 43.43
C ASP A 422 -6.21 -15.48 43.92
N GLU A 423 -7.13 -15.96 43.07
CA GLU A 423 -8.15 -16.94 43.40
C GLU A 423 -7.67 -18.40 43.27
N ASP A 424 -8.53 -19.33 43.70
CA ASP A 424 -8.28 -20.77 43.68
C ASP A 424 -8.87 -21.46 42.42
N ILE A 425 -9.48 -20.69 41.51
CA ILE A 425 -10.08 -21.16 40.26
C ILE A 425 -9.31 -20.61 39.06
N VAL A 426 -9.36 -21.29 37.91
CA VAL A 426 -8.78 -20.76 36.67
C VAL A 426 -9.63 -19.58 36.17
N GLN A 427 -9.00 -18.44 35.97
CA GLN A 427 -9.62 -17.29 35.31
C GLN A 427 -9.33 -17.31 33.81
N SER A 428 -10.17 -16.63 33.02
CA SER A 428 -9.94 -16.42 31.59
C SER A 428 -10.25 -14.97 31.26
N TYR A 429 -9.51 -14.39 30.32
CA TYR A 429 -9.70 -13.00 29.91
C TYR A 429 -9.75 -12.92 28.39
N HIS A 430 -10.82 -12.29 27.90
CA HIS A 430 -11.06 -12.04 26.49
C HIS A 430 -10.99 -10.55 26.20
N LEU A 431 -10.29 -10.15 25.14
CA LEU A 431 -10.30 -8.78 24.67
C LEU A 431 -10.99 -8.67 23.32
N SER A 432 -12.12 -8.00 23.33
CA SER A 432 -12.99 -7.87 22.18
C SER A 432 -12.36 -6.99 21.10
N GLY A 433 -12.48 -7.37 19.82
CA GLY A 433 -11.97 -6.62 18.68
C GLY A 433 -10.45 -6.60 18.50
N TYR A 434 -9.70 -7.31 19.33
CA TYR A 434 -8.23 -7.39 19.27
C TYR A 434 -7.71 -8.83 19.26
N SER A 435 -6.48 -8.99 18.78
CA SER A 435 -5.62 -10.12 19.09
C SER A 435 -4.36 -9.64 19.79
N PHE A 436 -3.83 -10.43 20.72
CA PHE A 436 -2.65 -10.12 21.51
C PHE A 436 -1.68 -11.31 21.56
N PHE A 437 -0.40 -11.03 21.80
CA PHE A 437 0.64 -12.05 21.95
C PHE A 437 0.71 -12.49 23.40
N VAL A 438 0.56 -13.79 23.67
CA VAL A 438 0.75 -14.34 25.03
C VAL A 438 2.25 -14.56 25.26
N VAL A 439 2.90 -13.63 25.95
CA VAL A 439 4.37 -13.58 26.06
C VAL A 439 4.90 -14.33 27.27
N GLY A 440 4.11 -14.51 28.33
CA GLY A 440 4.56 -15.22 29.51
C GLY A 440 3.41 -15.70 30.37
N MET A 441 3.65 -16.74 31.16
CA MET A 441 2.75 -17.22 32.20
C MET A 441 3.57 -18.04 33.18
N ASP A 442 3.36 -17.88 34.49
CA ASP A 442 4.00 -18.70 35.52
C ASP A 442 3.19 -18.70 36.83
N GLY A 443 3.52 -19.62 37.72
CA GLY A 443 3.01 -19.63 39.09
C GLY A 443 3.54 -18.47 39.93
N GLY A 444 2.81 -18.15 40.99
CA GLY A 444 3.16 -17.10 41.93
C GLY A 444 2.72 -15.71 41.48
N GLN A 445 3.44 -14.69 41.97
CA GLN A 445 3.14 -13.29 41.73
C GLN A 445 4.07 -12.74 40.64
N TRP A 446 3.51 -11.97 39.71
CA TRP A 446 4.32 -11.34 38.68
C TRP A 446 5.23 -10.26 39.28
N SER A 447 6.48 -10.21 38.82
CA SER A 447 7.41 -9.12 39.11
C SER A 447 8.10 -8.65 37.82
N SER A 448 8.77 -7.50 37.87
CA SER A 448 9.52 -7.03 36.70
C SER A 448 10.59 -8.02 36.21
N ALA A 449 11.13 -8.87 37.11
CA ALA A 449 12.10 -9.91 36.75
C ALA A 449 11.46 -11.08 35.96
N SER A 450 10.14 -11.26 36.04
CA SER A 450 9.41 -12.29 35.30
C SER A 450 9.53 -12.12 33.77
N ARG A 451 9.86 -10.92 33.29
CA ARG A 451 10.14 -10.66 31.86
C ARG A 451 11.30 -11.48 31.29
N ASN A 452 12.22 -11.95 32.14
CA ASN A 452 13.32 -12.83 31.73
C ASN A 452 12.82 -14.18 31.18
N GLN A 453 11.60 -14.58 31.52
CA GLN A 453 10.99 -15.82 31.06
C GLN A 453 10.07 -15.61 29.84
N TYR A 454 9.96 -14.39 29.32
CA TYR A 454 9.03 -14.10 28.23
C TYR A 454 9.47 -14.74 26.91
N ASN A 455 8.52 -15.37 26.23
CA ASN A 455 8.66 -15.78 24.86
C ASN A 455 8.47 -14.58 23.92
N LEU A 456 9.58 -13.89 23.64
CA LEU A 456 9.61 -12.73 22.75
C LEU A 456 9.89 -13.09 21.28
N ARG A 457 9.94 -14.38 20.95
CA ARG A 457 10.29 -14.86 19.61
C ARG A 457 9.10 -15.43 18.84
N ASP A 458 8.30 -16.32 19.41
CA ASP A 458 7.26 -17.05 18.68
C ASP A 458 6.00 -17.29 19.54
N ALA A 459 5.67 -16.32 20.38
CA ALA A 459 4.43 -16.29 21.15
C ALA A 459 3.22 -16.45 20.22
N VAL A 460 2.23 -17.18 20.71
CA VAL A 460 0.96 -17.37 20.00
C VAL A 460 0.12 -16.10 20.10
N SER A 461 -0.37 -15.62 18.95
CA SER A 461 -1.36 -14.56 18.89
C SER A 461 -2.75 -15.15 19.13
N ARG A 462 -3.51 -14.57 20.07
CA ARG A 462 -4.79 -15.08 20.58
C ARG A 462 -5.74 -13.94 20.90
N CYS A 463 -7.01 -14.26 21.17
CA CYS A 463 -7.99 -13.30 21.71
C CYS A 463 -8.40 -13.62 23.15
N THR A 464 -8.10 -14.83 23.64
CA THR A 464 -8.42 -15.26 24.99
C THR A 464 -7.21 -15.90 25.68
N VAL A 465 -6.92 -15.48 26.92
CA VAL A 465 -5.84 -16.03 27.74
C VAL A 465 -6.38 -16.53 29.08
N GLN A 466 -5.92 -17.70 29.51
CA GLN A 466 -6.21 -18.26 30.83
C GLN A 466 -5.18 -17.80 31.86
N VAL A 467 -5.59 -17.74 33.12
CA VAL A 467 -4.74 -17.43 34.27
C VAL A 467 -5.01 -18.46 35.35
N TYR A 468 -4.05 -19.35 35.60
CA TYR A 468 -4.20 -20.42 36.57
C TYR A 468 -4.32 -19.90 38.01
N PRO A 469 -4.85 -20.69 38.95
CA PRO A 469 -4.87 -20.33 40.38
C PRO A 469 -3.50 -19.90 40.88
N LYS A 470 -3.45 -18.85 41.71
CA LYS A 470 -2.21 -18.30 42.31
C LYS A 470 -1.08 -18.08 41.28
N SER A 471 -1.43 -17.62 40.10
CA SER A 471 -0.52 -17.51 38.95
C SER A 471 -0.75 -16.20 38.20
N TRP A 472 0.10 -15.95 37.19
CA TRP A 472 -0.03 -14.80 36.31
C TRP A 472 0.13 -15.20 34.84
N SER A 473 -0.48 -14.42 33.95
CA SER A 473 -0.29 -14.48 32.50
C SER A 473 -0.09 -13.07 31.96
N ALA A 474 0.90 -12.88 31.09
CA ALA A 474 1.25 -11.60 30.50
C ALA A 474 1.05 -11.61 28.99
N ILE A 475 0.47 -10.53 28.48
CA ILE A 475 0.20 -10.33 27.06
C ILE A 475 0.83 -9.02 26.57
N TYR A 476 1.29 -9.02 25.32
CA TYR A 476 1.65 -7.82 24.59
C TYR A 476 0.59 -7.53 23.54
N ILE A 477 0.14 -6.27 23.51
CA ILE A 477 -0.90 -5.84 22.60
C ILE A 477 -0.54 -4.51 21.95
N ALA A 478 -0.74 -4.46 20.64
CA ALA A 478 -0.72 -3.23 19.86
C ALA A 478 -2.14 -2.65 19.85
N LEU A 479 -2.31 -1.46 20.42
CA LEU A 479 -3.60 -0.76 20.43
C LEU A 479 -3.80 0.01 19.12
N ASP A 480 -3.97 -0.72 18.02
CA ASP A 480 -4.11 -0.19 16.66
C ASP A 480 -5.58 0.05 16.24
N ASN A 481 -6.52 -0.08 17.18
CA ASN A 481 -7.96 0.01 16.92
C ASN A 481 -8.63 1.02 17.88
N VAL A 482 -8.89 2.24 17.40
CA VAL A 482 -9.55 3.29 18.21
C VAL A 482 -10.97 2.87 18.57
N GLY A 483 -11.37 3.05 19.82
CA GLY A 483 -12.72 2.72 20.26
C GLY A 483 -12.82 2.40 21.75
N MET A 484 -14.03 2.03 22.15
CA MET A 484 -14.33 1.44 23.45
C MET A 484 -14.34 -0.07 23.27
N TRP A 485 -13.41 -0.78 23.90
CA TRP A 485 -13.23 -2.23 23.76
C TRP A 485 -13.39 -2.90 25.11
N ASN A 486 -14.12 -4.01 25.15
CA ASN A 486 -14.35 -4.72 26.40
C ASN A 486 -13.24 -5.75 26.65
N LEU A 487 -12.53 -5.60 27.76
CA LEU A 487 -11.67 -6.63 28.35
C LEU A 487 -12.46 -7.28 29.48
N SER A 488 -12.91 -8.52 29.29
CA SER A 488 -13.78 -9.17 30.26
C SER A 488 -13.45 -10.63 30.45
N SER A 489 -13.79 -11.15 31.63
CA SER A 489 -13.80 -12.59 31.85
C SER A 489 -14.96 -13.24 31.07
N PRO A 490 -14.73 -14.28 30.25
CA PRO A 490 -15.82 -15.02 29.61
C PRO A 490 -16.49 -16.03 30.57
N LEU A 491 -16.04 -16.09 31.83
CA LEU A 491 -16.59 -16.93 32.89
C LEU A 491 -17.86 -16.32 33.46
N SER A 492 -19.01 -16.87 33.10
CA SER A 492 -20.31 -16.34 33.52
C SER A 492 -20.57 -16.51 35.02
N SER A 493 -19.82 -17.37 35.73
CA SER A 493 -19.93 -17.53 37.19
C SER A 493 -19.50 -16.29 37.98
N SER A 494 -18.74 -15.38 37.36
CA SER A 494 -18.34 -14.09 37.93
C SER A 494 -19.28 -12.93 37.56
N HIS A 495 -20.44 -13.21 36.96
CA HIS A 495 -21.36 -12.18 36.41
C HIS A 495 -22.61 -12.04 37.28
N LEU A 496 -23.05 -10.81 37.55
CA LEU A 496 -24.30 -10.50 38.26
C LEU A 496 -25.07 -9.53 37.37
N LEU A 497 -26.13 -10.00 36.71
CA LEU A 497 -26.79 -9.42 35.51
C LEU A 497 -25.88 -9.15 34.30
N LEU A 498 -24.65 -8.65 34.51
CA LEU A 498 -23.69 -8.14 33.54
C LEU A 498 -22.23 -8.44 34.02
N PRO A 499 -21.21 -8.34 33.17
CA PRO A 499 -19.88 -8.88 33.47
C PRO A 499 -19.14 -8.04 34.52
N GLU A 500 -19.16 -8.45 35.81
CA GLU A 500 -18.55 -7.71 36.93
C GLU A 500 -17.01 -7.62 36.83
N GLU A 501 -16.38 -8.66 36.28
CA GLU A 501 -14.96 -8.67 35.90
C GLU A 501 -14.78 -8.15 34.47
N SER A 502 -15.14 -6.89 34.25
CA SER A 502 -14.90 -6.17 33.00
C SER A 502 -14.13 -4.90 33.23
N VAL A 503 -13.37 -4.51 32.21
CA VAL A 503 -12.76 -3.20 32.08
C VAL A 503 -12.96 -2.75 30.64
N ALA A 504 -13.55 -1.58 30.44
CA ALA A 504 -13.60 -0.98 29.12
C ALA A 504 -12.28 -0.27 28.84
N LEU A 505 -11.54 -0.74 27.85
CA LEU A 505 -10.33 -0.08 27.36
C LEU A 505 -10.74 0.98 26.32
N ARG A 506 -10.66 2.25 26.72
CA ARG A 506 -10.86 3.41 25.85
C ARG A 506 -9.56 3.73 25.13
N CYS A 507 -9.40 3.16 23.94
CA CYS A 507 -8.29 3.51 23.05
C CYS A 507 -8.61 4.84 22.37
N ALA A 508 -7.92 5.91 22.77
CA ALA A 508 -8.08 7.27 22.26
C ALA A 508 -6.70 7.89 21.98
N PHE A 509 -6.65 9.04 21.33
CA PHE A 509 -5.39 9.73 21.08
C PHE A 509 -4.88 10.45 22.37
N PRO A 510 -3.55 10.66 22.54
CA PRO A 510 -2.97 11.17 23.79
C PRO A 510 -3.45 12.55 24.24
N SER A 511 -3.45 12.81 25.54
CA SER A 511 -3.97 14.04 26.17
C SER A 511 -3.16 15.31 25.88
N SER A 512 -1.89 15.21 25.48
CA SER A 512 -1.10 16.36 24.99
C SER A 512 -1.60 16.93 23.65
N PHE A 513 -2.42 16.15 22.93
CA PHE A 513 -3.21 16.61 21.79
C PHE A 513 -4.60 17.16 22.21
N SER A 514 -5.10 16.80 23.40
CA SER A 514 -6.46 17.12 23.87
C SER A 514 -6.65 18.59 24.25
N THR A 515 -5.62 19.25 24.81
CA THR A 515 -5.71 20.69 25.15
C THR A 515 -5.68 21.61 23.93
N PHE A 516 -5.18 21.13 22.78
CA PHE A 516 -5.29 21.83 21.49
C PHE A 516 -6.67 21.63 20.82
N VAL A 517 -7.42 20.60 21.22
CA VAL A 517 -8.72 20.22 20.63
C VAL A 517 -9.91 20.87 21.37
N ALA A 518 -9.74 21.31 22.61
CA ALA A 518 -10.80 21.98 23.38
C ALA A 518 -11.26 23.35 22.83
N MET A 519 -10.70 23.85 21.72
CA MET A 519 -11.13 25.10 21.07
C MET A 519 -11.86 24.93 19.72
N ALA A 520 -12.08 23.71 19.20
CA ALA A 520 -12.88 23.56 17.98
C ALA A 520 -13.56 22.19 17.88
N ILE A 521 -14.89 22.25 17.74
CA ILE A 521 -15.85 21.30 17.15
C ILE A 521 -15.22 20.04 16.50
N GLU A 522 -15.74 18.86 16.91
CA GLU A 522 -15.58 17.50 16.34
C GLU A 522 -14.62 17.36 15.14
N LYS A 523 -13.40 16.85 15.38
CA LYS A 523 -12.44 16.55 14.31
C LYS A 523 -12.91 15.36 13.45
N LEU A 524 -13.36 15.69 12.24
CA LEU A 524 -13.75 14.76 11.16
C LEU A 524 -12.56 13.92 10.61
N LEU A 525 -11.32 14.28 10.94
CA LEU A 525 -10.10 13.81 10.28
C LEU A 525 -9.13 13.15 11.27
N LYS A 526 -8.27 12.26 10.77
CA LYS A 526 -7.25 11.52 11.56
C LYS A 526 -6.30 12.48 12.30
N ASP A 527 -5.73 12.08 13.43
CA ASP A 527 -4.72 12.94 14.09
C ASP A 527 -3.41 13.01 13.31
N GLU A 528 -2.80 14.20 13.31
CA GLU A 528 -1.82 14.73 12.34
C GLU A 528 -2.39 15.02 10.93
N ALA A 529 -3.67 14.72 10.67
CA ALA A 529 -4.31 15.27 9.49
C ALA A 529 -4.62 16.75 9.73
N THR A 530 -4.25 17.60 8.78
CA THR A 530 -4.56 19.03 8.80
C THR A 530 -5.71 19.32 7.86
N GLU A 531 -6.58 20.23 8.30
CA GLU A 531 -7.71 20.71 7.51
C GLU A 531 -7.64 22.22 7.44
N GLU A 532 -7.61 22.74 6.22
CA GLU A 532 -7.75 24.15 5.94
C GLU A 532 -9.05 24.34 5.17
N LYS A 533 -9.95 25.20 5.65
CA LYS A 533 -11.25 25.45 5.02
C LYS A 533 -11.41 26.89 4.54
N GLY A 534 -12.21 27.06 3.49
CA GLY A 534 -12.67 28.34 2.98
C GLY A 534 -11.53 29.26 2.55
N GLU A 535 -11.45 30.43 3.18
CA GLU A 535 -10.46 31.46 2.82
C GLU A 535 -9.03 31.04 3.18
N ARG A 536 -8.84 30.26 4.26
CA ARG A 536 -7.51 29.78 4.66
C ARG A 536 -6.90 28.80 3.66
N ALA A 537 -7.67 27.83 3.16
CA ALA A 537 -7.24 26.91 2.11
C ALA A 537 -6.89 27.62 0.80
N ARG A 538 -7.69 28.63 0.41
CA ARG A 538 -7.39 29.44 -0.78
C ARG A 538 -6.11 30.23 -0.61
N MET A 539 -5.92 30.89 0.53
CA MET A 539 -4.68 31.62 0.82
C MET A 539 -3.47 30.70 0.84
N ALA A 540 -3.54 29.54 1.49
CA ALA A 540 -2.45 28.57 1.50
C ALA A 540 -2.14 28.00 0.12
N SER A 541 -3.17 27.80 -0.73
CA SER A 541 -2.99 27.38 -2.11
C SER A 541 -2.29 28.44 -2.96
N PHE A 542 -2.73 29.71 -2.86
CA PHE A 542 -2.12 30.81 -3.60
C PHE A 542 -0.68 31.05 -3.15
N VAL A 543 -0.42 31.08 -1.83
CA VAL A 543 0.93 31.27 -1.29
C VAL A 543 1.88 30.16 -1.75
N GLY A 544 1.44 28.90 -1.70
CA GLY A 544 2.26 27.77 -2.16
C GLY A 544 2.58 27.84 -3.65
N ALA A 545 1.57 28.10 -4.48
CA ALA A 545 1.73 28.21 -5.92
C ALA A 545 2.61 29.42 -6.32
N MET A 546 2.39 30.58 -5.70
CA MET A 546 3.19 31.78 -5.94
C MET A 546 4.63 31.60 -5.48
N ALA A 547 4.88 30.96 -4.33
CA ALA A 547 6.24 30.71 -3.84
C ALA A 547 7.06 29.85 -4.82
N ILE A 548 6.43 28.83 -5.41
CA ILE A 548 7.07 28.02 -6.47
C ILE A 548 7.29 28.83 -7.75
N ALA A 549 6.31 29.62 -8.17
CA ALA A 549 6.45 30.48 -9.33
C ALA A 549 7.60 31.49 -9.16
N ASP A 550 7.67 32.16 -8.00
CA ASP A 550 8.73 33.13 -7.69
C ASP A 550 10.11 32.47 -7.58
N LEU A 551 10.19 31.21 -7.14
CA LEU A 551 11.43 30.44 -7.11
C LEU A 551 12.02 30.24 -8.51
N VAL A 552 11.19 29.82 -9.47
CA VAL A 552 11.63 29.56 -10.86
C VAL A 552 11.63 30.82 -11.73
N LYS A 553 10.93 31.89 -11.33
CA LYS A 553 10.84 33.17 -12.06
C LYS A 553 12.19 33.72 -12.49
N THR A 554 13.18 33.61 -11.62
CA THR A 554 14.56 34.09 -11.86
C THR A 554 15.36 33.26 -12.88
N THR A 555 14.83 32.12 -13.34
CA THR A 555 15.42 31.29 -14.42
C THR A 555 14.90 31.71 -15.80
N LEU A 556 13.81 32.48 -15.86
CA LEU A 556 13.14 32.80 -17.11
C LEU A 556 13.91 33.83 -17.95
N GLY A 557 14.04 33.55 -19.25
CA GLY A 557 14.64 34.45 -20.23
C GLY A 557 16.14 34.24 -20.44
N PRO A 558 16.74 34.88 -21.46
CA PRO A 558 18.12 34.65 -21.88
C PRO A 558 19.18 35.14 -20.86
N LYS A 559 18.78 35.96 -19.89
CA LYS A 559 19.60 36.40 -18.75
C LYS A 559 19.15 35.77 -17.42
N GLY A 560 18.36 34.70 -17.50
CA GLY A 560 17.97 33.91 -16.34
C GLY A 560 19.17 33.26 -15.65
N MET A 561 19.05 33.06 -14.34
CA MET A 561 20.12 32.54 -13.49
C MET A 561 19.87 31.09 -13.09
N ASP A 562 20.92 30.27 -13.12
CA ASP A 562 20.85 28.86 -12.72
C ASP A 562 20.66 28.69 -11.20
N LYS A 563 20.13 27.53 -10.81
CA LYS A 563 19.97 27.13 -9.40
C LYS A 563 20.91 25.99 -9.06
N ILE A 564 21.52 26.08 -7.88
CA ILE A 564 22.32 25.00 -7.29
C ILE A 564 21.43 24.20 -6.35
N LEU A 565 21.26 22.92 -6.65
CA LEU A 565 20.43 21.97 -5.92
C LEU A 565 21.36 20.95 -5.25
N GLN A 566 21.24 20.80 -3.94
CA GLN A 566 22.03 19.85 -3.17
C GLN A 566 21.12 18.83 -2.50
N SER A 567 21.26 17.56 -2.88
CA SER A 567 20.48 16.48 -2.25
C SER A 567 21.02 16.13 -0.86
N THR A 568 20.13 15.94 0.11
CA THR A 568 20.44 15.51 1.48
C THR A 568 20.53 13.98 1.63
N GLY A 569 20.35 13.22 0.53
CA GLY A 569 20.47 11.75 0.52
C GLY A 569 21.92 11.23 0.60
N ARG A 570 22.09 9.90 0.63
CA ARG A 570 23.37 9.16 0.83
C ARG A 570 24.49 9.41 -0.21
N GLY A 571 24.41 10.44 -1.04
CA GLY A 571 25.40 10.75 -2.09
C GLY A 571 25.81 12.21 -2.24
N HIS A 572 25.28 13.16 -1.44
CA HIS A 572 25.59 14.61 -1.51
C HIS A 572 25.78 15.16 -2.94
N SER A 573 24.94 14.74 -3.89
CA SER A 573 25.06 15.15 -5.29
C SER A 573 24.63 16.61 -5.45
N VAL A 574 25.50 17.42 -6.00
CA VAL A 574 25.23 18.82 -6.38
C VAL A 574 24.83 18.86 -7.85
N THR A 575 23.68 19.45 -8.15
CA THR A 575 23.19 19.66 -9.51
C THR A 575 23.02 21.15 -9.74
N VAL A 576 23.57 21.67 -10.84
CA VAL A 576 23.36 23.06 -11.26
C VAL A 576 22.46 23.01 -12.48
N THR A 577 21.34 23.74 -12.48
CA THR A 577 20.42 23.73 -13.61
C THR A 577 19.59 25.00 -13.76
N ASN A 578 19.24 25.31 -15.01
CA ASN A 578 18.28 26.35 -15.37
C ASN A 578 16.85 25.82 -15.57
N ASP A 579 16.70 24.52 -15.86
CA ASP A 579 15.41 23.94 -16.22
C ASP A 579 14.43 23.91 -15.03
N GLY A 580 13.29 24.56 -15.22
CA GLY A 580 12.22 24.62 -14.23
C GLY A 580 11.71 23.25 -13.81
N ALA A 581 11.57 22.29 -14.74
CA ALA A 581 11.09 20.95 -14.39
C ALA A 581 12.09 20.21 -13.50
N THR A 582 13.38 20.27 -13.83
CA THR A 582 14.46 19.66 -13.03
C THR A 582 14.56 20.28 -11.64
N ILE A 583 14.45 21.62 -11.54
CA ILE A 583 14.41 22.33 -10.24
C ILE A 583 13.25 21.81 -9.40
N LEU A 584 12.04 21.80 -9.95
CA LEU A 584 10.83 21.44 -9.22
C LEU A 584 10.76 19.95 -8.86
N LYS A 585 11.25 19.05 -9.72
CA LYS A 585 11.37 17.60 -9.44
C LYS A 585 12.32 17.30 -8.27
N SER A 586 13.32 18.16 -8.06
CA SER A 586 14.36 17.95 -7.05
C SER A 586 14.00 18.48 -5.66
N LEU A 587 12.97 19.34 -5.57
CA LEU A 587 12.58 19.97 -4.31
C LEU A 587 11.58 19.11 -3.54
N HIS A 588 11.73 19.09 -2.21
CA HIS A 588 10.73 18.51 -1.33
C HIS A 588 9.63 19.52 -1.07
N ILE A 589 8.43 19.27 -1.61
CA ILE A 589 7.29 20.19 -1.56
C ILE A 589 6.13 19.53 -0.84
N ASP A 590 5.71 20.13 0.28
CA ASP A 590 4.56 19.66 1.08
C ASP A 590 3.23 20.30 0.63
N ASN A 591 3.27 21.51 0.07
CA ASN A 591 2.04 22.22 -0.31
C ASN A 591 1.41 21.58 -1.57
N PRO A 592 0.12 21.20 -1.53
CA PRO A 592 -0.52 20.50 -2.64
C PRO A 592 -0.72 21.36 -3.90
N ALA A 593 -0.98 22.67 -3.76
CA ALA A 593 -1.11 23.57 -4.91
C ALA A 593 0.23 23.81 -5.60
N ALA A 594 1.31 23.88 -4.81
CA ALA A 594 2.68 23.90 -5.33
C ALA A 594 2.99 22.60 -6.12
N LYS A 595 2.54 21.44 -5.61
CA LYS A 595 2.70 20.16 -6.30
C LYS A 595 1.94 20.08 -7.63
N VAL A 596 0.75 20.69 -7.72
CA VAL A 596 0.03 20.82 -9.01
C VAL A 596 0.87 21.56 -10.04
N LEU A 597 1.57 22.64 -9.66
CA LEU A 597 2.48 23.34 -10.59
C LEU A 597 3.71 22.50 -10.97
N VAL A 598 4.24 21.70 -10.04
CA VAL A 598 5.35 20.76 -10.31
C VAL A 598 4.91 19.71 -11.33
N ASP A 599 3.73 19.12 -11.14
CA ASP A 599 3.19 18.10 -12.04
C ASP A 599 2.91 18.69 -13.42
N ILE A 600 2.43 19.94 -13.52
CA ILE A 600 2.20 20.63 -14.80
C ILE A 600 3.51 20.98 -15.50
N SER A 601 4.53 21.42 -14.75
CA SER A 601 5.87 21.61 -15.30
C SER A 601 6.43 20.30 -15.87
N LYS A 602 6.15 19.16 -15.21
CA LYS A 602 6.55 17.84 -15.70
C LYS A 602 5.76 17.43 -16.95
N VAL A 603 4.45 17.68 -16.99
CA VAL A 603 3.65 17.40 -18.19
C VAL A 603 4.13 18.23 -19.38
N GLN A 604 4.49 19.49 -19.16
CA GLN A 604 5.07 20.35 -20.20
C GLN A 604 6.41 19.82 -20.72
N ASP A 605 7.25 19.31 -19.81
CA ASP A 605 8.52 18.66 -20.12
C ASP A 605 8.31 17.36 -20.93
N ASP A 606 7.38 16.51 -20.50
CA ASP A 606 7.10 15.21 -21.15
C ASP A 606 6.42 15.39 -22.54
N GLU A 607 5.53 16.37 -22.72
CA GLU A 607 4.80 16.60 -23.98
C GLU A 607 5.57 17.43 -25.01
N VAL A 608 6.34 18.41 -24.55
CA VAL A 608 6.98 19.41 -25.43
C VAL A 608 8.48 19.58 -25.14
N GLY A 609 8.90 19.46 -23.88
CA GLY A 609 10.31 19.55 -23.44
C GLY A 609 10.87 20.97 -23.29
N ASP A 610 10.04 22.01 -23.46
CA ASP A 610 10.42 23.40 -23.21
C ASP A 610 9.20 24.21 -22.74
N GLY A 611 9.44 25.38 -22.17
CA GLY A 611 8.42 26.21 -21.52
C GLY A 611 8.07 25.75 -20.11
N THR A 612 8.89 24.89 -19.51
CA THR A 612 8.73 24.35 -18.14
C THR A 612 8.68 25.47 -17.09
N THR A 613 9.55 26.47 -17.21
CA THR A 613 9.49 27.67 -16.36
C THR A 613 8.30 28.57 -16.71
N SER A 614 8.06 28.80 -18.01
CA SER A 614 7.02 29.71 -18.48
C SER A 614 5.62 29.30 -18.04
N VAL A 615 5.30 28.00 -18.06
CA VAL A 615 4.00 27.48 -17.62
C VAL A 615 3.77 27.71 -16.12
N VAL A 616 4.80 27.53 -15.29
CA VAL A 616 4.72 27.71 -13.85
C VAL A 616 4.61 29.20 -13.49
N VAL A 617 5.39 30.06 -14.15
CA VAL A 617 5.32 31.51 -13.94
C VAL A 617 3.96 32.06 -14.35
N LEU A 618 3.45 31.70 -15.54
CA LEU A 618 2.14 32.15 -16.00
C LEU A 618 1.01 31.66 -15.07
N ALA A 619 1.04 30.40 -14.64
CA ALA A 619 0.07 29.87 -13.69
C ALA A 619 0.11 30.61 -12.34
N GLY A 620 1.32 30.91 -11.84
CA GLY A 620 1.51 31.68 -10.61
C GLY A 620 0.96 33.11 -10.72
N GLU A 621 1.19 33.78 -11.84
CA GLU A 621 0.68 35.14 -12.08
C GLU A 621 -0.84 35.19 -12.30
N LEU A 622 -1.41 34.17 -12.95
CA LEU A 622 -2.87 34.00 -13.04
C LEU A 622 -3.52 33.84 -11.66
N LEU A 623 -2.87 33.10 -10.76
CA LEU A 623 -3.31 32.94 -9.37
C LEU A 623 -3.13 34.22 -8.56
N ARG A 624 -2.04 34.96 -8.77
CA ARG A 624 -1.78 36.26 -8.13
C ARG A 624 -2.85 37.29 -8.50
N GLU A 625 -3.25 37.35 -9.77
CA GLU A 625 -4.35 38.22 -10.20
C GLU A 625 -5.72 37.72 -9.70
N ALA A 626 -5.92 36.40 -9.64
CA ALA A 626 -7.15 35.84 -9.09
C ALA A 626 -7.30 36.12 -7.59
N GLU A 627 -6.22 36.10 -6.80
CA GLU A 627 -6.22 36.47 -5.38
C GLU A 627 -6.78 37.88 -5.17
N LYS A 628 -6.34 38.85 -5.99
CA LYS A 628 -6.85 40.24 -5.94
C LYS A 628 -8.36 40.30 -6.18
N LEU A 629 -8.86 39.52 -7.13
CA LEU A 629 -10.30 39.47 -7.46
C LEU A 629 -11.12 38.75 -6.37
N VAL A 630 -10.58 37.69 -5.77
CA VAL A 630 -11.21 37.00 -4.63
C VAL A 630 -11.30 37.94 -3.42
N ASN A 631 -10.23 38.71 -3.15
CA ASN A 631 -10.21 39.73 -2.11
C ASN A 631 -11.22 40.85 -2.36
N ALA A 632 -11.46 41.19 -3.64
CA ALA A 632 -12.54 42.08 -4.07
C ALA A 632 -13.96 41.44 -4.04
N LYS A 633 -14.10 40.27 -3.40
CA LYS A 633 -15.36 39.53 -3.22
C LYS A 633 -16.01 39.08 -4.54
N ILE A 634 -15.21 38.77 -5.56
CA ILE A 634 -15.66 38.08 -6.77
C ILE A 634 -15.57 36.57 -6.54
N HIS A 635 -16.65 35.84 -6.82
CA HIS A 635 -16.72 34.41 -6.59
C HIS A 635 -15.75 33.64 -7.53
N PRO A 636 -14.96 32.64 -7.05
CA PRO A 636 -13.98 31.92 -7.86
C PRO A 636 -14.54 31.33 -9.17
N MET A 637 -15.74 30.74 -9.15
CA MET A 637 -16.40 30.26 -10.37
C MET A 637 -16.65 31.34 -11.44
N THR A 638 -16.85 32.60 -11.03
CA THR A 638 -16.98 33.72 -11.99
C THR A 638 -15.62 34.07 -12.59
N ILE A 639 -14.55 33.97 -11.81
CA ILE A 639 -13.17 34.18 -12.29
C ILE A 639 -12.81 33.09 -13.29
N ILE A 640 -13.05 31.82 -12.94
CA ILE A 640 -12.83 30.66 -13.83
C ILE A 640 -13.59 30.82 -15.14
N SER A 641 -14.86 31.22 -15.08
CA SER A 641 -15.65 31.48 -16.29
C SER A 641 -15.04 32.58 -17.17
N GLY A 642 -14.45 33.62 -16.57
CA GLY A 642 -13.73 34.65 -17.30
C GLY A 642 -12.41 34.15 -17.89
N TYR A 643 -11.62 33.40 -17.11
CA TYR A 643 -10.35 32.82 -17.55
C TYR A 643 -10.53 31.83 -18.71
N ARG A 644 -11.59 31.01 -18.70
CA ARG A 644 -11.89 30.12 -19.84
C ARG A 644 -12.16 30.89 -21.13
N MET A 645 -12.95 31.98 -21.05
CA MET A 645 -13.21 32.85 -22.20
C MET A 645 -11.93 33.54 -22.68
N ALA A 646 -11.10 34.00 -21.74
CA ALA A 646 -9.82 34.64 -22.03
C ALA A 646 -8.81 33.67 -22.69
N ALA A 647 -8.71 32.44 -22.20
CA ALA A 647 -7.82 31.43 -22.77
C ALA A 647 -8.24 31.01 -24.18
N GLU A 648 -9.54 30.89 -24.44
CA GLU A 648 -10.05 30.57 -25.78
C GLU A 648 -9.73 31.69 -26.78
N ILE A 649 -9.98 32.96 -26.42
CA ILE A 649 -9.67 34.09 -27.32
C ILE A 649 -8.16 34.26 -27.51
N ALA A 650 -7.36 34.06 -26.45
CA ALA A 650 -5.90 34.13 -26.51
C ALA A 650 -5.33 33.05 -27.44
N LYS A 651 -5.84 31.81 -27.33
CA LYS A 651 -5.45 30.71 -28.23
C LYS A 651 -5.81 31.01 -29.69
N ASN A 652 -7.01 31.55 -29.93
CA ASN A 652 -7.44 31.92 -31.28
C ASN A 652 -6.57 33.03 -31.86
N ALA A 653 -6.22 34.05 -31.07
CA ALA A 653 -5.33 35.12 -31.47
C ALA A 653 -3.92 34.60 -31.86
N LEU A 654 -3.38 33.62 -31.12
CA LEU A 654 -2.13 32.97 -31.52
C LEU A 654 -2.27 32.19 -32.83
N LEU A 655 -3.35 31.42 -32.98
CA LEU A 655 -3.62 30.63 -34.18
C LEU A 655 -3.73 31.50 -35.44
N GLU A 656 -4.23 32.73 -35.34
CA GLU A 656 -4.29 33.67 -36.47
C GLU A 656 -2.92 34.22 -36.88
N LYS A 657 -1.89 34.08 -36.04
CA LYS A 657 -0.56 34.67 -36.23
C LYS A 657 0.56 33.67 -36.47
N VAL A 658 0.25 32.37 -36.55
CA VAL A 658 1.23 31.32 -36.86
C VAL A 658 1.71 31.42 -38.30
N VAL A 659 2.99 31.07 -38.50
CA VAL A 659 3.58 30.84 -39.82
C VAL A 659 3.87 29.35 -39.95
N ASP A 660 3.52 28.74 -41.09
CA ASP A 660 3.79 27.32 -41.35
C ASP A 660 4.57 27.19 -42.67
N ASN A 661 5.84 26.79 -42.56
CA ASN A 661 6.76 26.63 -43.69
C ASN A 661 7.03 25.16 -44.06
N LYS A 662 6.19 24.20 -43.62
CA LYS A 662 6.40 22.75 -43.81
C LYS A 662 6.77 22.33 -45.24
N LEU A 663 6.20 22.98 -46.24
CA LEU A 663 6.36 22.64 -47.65
C LEU A 663 7.71 23.09 -48.23
N ASP A 664 8.40 24.03 -47.56
CA ASP A 664 9.69 24.59 -47.99
C ASP A 664 10.80 24.09 -47.04
N ALA A 665 11.53 23.06 -47.46
CA ALA A 665 12.51 22.38 -46.62
C ALA A 665 13.66 23.30 -46.15
N GLU A 666 14.06 24.27 -46.96
CA GLU A 666 15.14 25.21 -46.61
C GLU A 666 14.67 26.23 -45.58
N LYS A 667 13.47 26.80 -45.77
CA LYS A 667 12.88 27.71 -44.77
C LYS A 667 12.53 26.98 -43.48
N PHE A 668 12.00 25.77 -43.57
CA PHE A 668 11.69 24.96 -42.39
C PHE A 668 12.96 24.63 -41.60
N LYS A 669 14.06 24.28 -42.28
CA LYS A 669 15.36 24.07 -41.61
C LYS A 669 15.87 25.36 -40.95
N ALA A 670 15.70 26.52 -41.60
CA ALA A 670 16.05 27.80 -41.02
C ALA A 670 15.20 28.15 -39.79
N ASP A 671 13.90 27.81 -39.81
CA ASP A 671 12.99 27.99 -38.68
C ASP A 671 13.38 27.09 -37.50
N LEU A 672 13.70 25.81 -37.76
CA LEU A 672 14.23 24.90 -36.74
C LEU A 672 15.53 25.43 -36.11
N MET A 673 16.42 26.02 -36.93
CA MET A 673 17.65 26.64 -36.43
C MET A 673 17.35 27.83 -35.50
N LYS A 674 16.42 28.71 -35.87
CA LYS A 674 16.00 29.86 -35.03
C LYS A 674 15.37 29.41 -33.71
N ILE A 675 14.52 28.37 -33.75
CA ILE A 675 13.89 27.80 -32.56
C ILE A 675 14.95 27.22 -31.62
N ALA A 676 15.87 26.40 -32.14
CA ALA A 676 16.95 25.84 -31.35
C ALA A 676 17.84 26.92 -30.72
N MET A 677 18.19 27.97 -31.48
CA MET A 677 18.98 29.10 -30.96
C MET A 677 18.25 29.87 -29.86
N THR A 678 16.91 29.96 -29.95
CA THR A 678 16.07 30.62 -28.95
C THR A 678 16.00 29.79 -27.68
N THR A 679 15.67 28.49 -27.76
CA THR A 679 15.60 27.58 -26.61
C THR A 679 16.95 27.45 -25.87
N LEU A 680 18.07 27.42 -26.59
CA LEU A 680 19.41 27.31 -25.99
C LEU A 680 19.91 28.62 -25.35
N SER A 681 19.23 29.75 -25.56
CA SER A 681 19.73 31.08 -25.19
C SER A 681 19.74 31.37 -23.68
N SER A 682 18.91 30.70 -22.90
CA SER A 682 18.85 30.84 -21.42
C SER A 682 19.75 29.87 -20.68
N LYS A 683 20.48 29.00 -21.40
CA LYS A 683 21.24 27.87 -20.83
C LYS A 683 22.75 28.10 -20.86
N ILE A 684 23.51 27.18 -20.27
CA ILE A 684 24.99 27.19 -20.31
C ILE A 684 25.54 27.12 -21.75
N LEU A 685 24.76 26.56 -22.67
CA LEU A 685 25.08 26.46 -24.10
C LEU A 685 24.91 27.79 -24.86
N SER A 686 24.43 28.85 -24.22
CA SER A 686 24.19 30.16 -24.84
C SER A 686 25.41 30.78 -25.52
N GLN A 687 26.63 30.54 -25.00
CA GLN A 687 27.87 31.03 -25.59
C GLN A 687 28.15 30.42 -26.97
N ASP A 688 27.78 29.16 -27.16
CA ASP A 688 28.05 28.37 -28.36
C ASP A 688 26.75 27.85 -29.01
N LYS A 689 25.66 28.61 -28.83
CA LYS A 689 24.30 28.20 -29.23
C LYS A 689 24.16 27.88 -30.71
N GLU A 690 24.93 28.52 -31.59
CA GLU A 690 24.92 28.22 -33.02
C GLU A 690 25.44 26.81 -33.33
N HIS A 691 26.52 26.39 -32.65
CA HIS A 691 27.09 25.06 -32.82
C HIS A 691 26.12 23.98 -32.35
N PHE A 692 25.58 24.14 -31.13
CA PHE A 692 24.63 23.19 -30.55
C PHE A 692 23.27 23.18 -31.26
N ALA A 693 22.80 24.33 -31.75
CA ALA A 693 21.60 24.40 -32.58
C ALA A 693 21.78 23.59 -33.88
N LYS A 694 22.93 23.72 -34.54
CA LYS A 694 23.23 22.94 -35.74
C LYS A 694 23.25 21.44 -35.44
N LEU A 695 23.90 21.03 -34.35
CA LEU A 695 23.93 19.63 -33.90
C LEU A 695 22.53 19.08 -33.63
N ALA A 696 21.70 19.83 -32.91
CA ALA A 696 20.33 19.42 -32.58
C ALA A 696 19.45 19.30 -33.83
N VAL A 697 19.51 20.27 -34.75
CA VAL A 697 18.77 20.25 -36.01
C VAL A 697 19.22 19.09 -36.89
N ASP A 698 20.53 18.89 -37.06
CA ASP A 698 21.05 17.79 -37.88
C ASP A 698 20.69 16.41 -37.28
N ALA A 699 20.67 16.28 -35.94
CA ALA A 699 20.25 15.06 -35.25
C ALA A 699 18.75 14.76 -35.46
N VAL A 700 17.87 15.75 -35.26
CA VAL A 700 16.42 15.59 -35.44
C VAL A 700 16.05 15.33 -36.91
N MET A 701 16.73 15.99 -37.85
CA MET A 701 16.50 15.75 -39.28
C MET A 701 16.92 14.33 -39.71
N ARG A 702 17.88 13.69 -39.03
CA ARG A 702 18.25 12.29 -39.28
C ARG A 702 17.17 11.30 -38.86
N LEU A 703 16.32 11.64 -37.88
CA LEU A 703 15.23 10.79 -37.41
C LEU A 703 14.09 10.62 -38.44
N LYS A 704 14.09 11.37 -39.56
CA LYS A 704 13.13 11.26 -40.67
C LYS A 704 11.65 11.24 -40.22
N GLY A 705 11.30 12.07 -39.23
CA GLY A 705 9.93 12.21 -38.72
C GLY A 705 9.56 11.25 -37.58
N SER A 706 10.50 10.42 -37.10
CA SER A 706 10.34 9.75 -35.80
C SER A 706 10.50 10.77 -34.67
N THR A 707 9.59 10.74 -33.70
CA THR A 707 9.70 11.52 -32.46
C THR A 707 10.35 10.76 -31.32
N ASN A 708 10.85 9.54 -31.56
CA ASN A 708 11.54 8.80 -30.51
C ASN A 708 12.95 9.36 -30.30
N LEU A 709 13.11 10.19 -29.27
CA LEU A 709 14.39 10.75 -28.86
C LEU A 709 15.36 9.71 -28.29
N GLU A 710 14.88 8.52 -27.90
CA GLU A 710 15.78 7.43 -27.47
C GLU A 710 16.69 6.95 -28.59
N ALA A 711 16.34 7.22 -29.86
CA ALA A 711 17.22 7.00 -31.00
C ALA A 711 18.42 7.97 -31.03
N ILE A 712 18.39 9.04 -30.24
CA ILE A 712 19.50 9.96 -30.03
C ILE A 712 20.19 9.60 -28.71
N GLN A 713 21.40 9.03 -28.78
CA GLN A 713 22.18 8.73 -27.58
C GLN A 713 23.07 9.93 -27.23
N ILE A 714 23.04 10.39 -25.98
CA ILE A 714 23.96 11.42 -25.51
C ILE A 714 25.05 10.76 -24.65
N ILE A 715 26.32 11.00 -24.97
CA ILE A 715 27.47 10.47 -24.25
C ILE A 715 28.25 11.63 -23.66
N LYS A 716 28.41 11.64 -22.34
CA LYS A 716 29.20 12.65 -21.63
C LYS A 716 30.63 12.15 -21.45
N LYS A 717 31.62 12.90 -21.95
CA LYS A 717 33.04 12.62 -21.72
C LYS A 717 33.74 13.81 -21.06
N PRO A 718 34.28 13.64 -19.84
CA PRO A 718 34.98 14.71 -19.16
C PRO A 718 36.26 15.12 -19.89
N GLY A 719 36.59 16.40 -19.81
CA GLY A 719 37.76 17.01 -20.46
C GLY A 719 37.45 17.64 -21.81
N GLY A 720 38.21 18.67 -22.18
CA GLY A 720 37.98 19.47 -23.40
C GLY A 720 37.01 20.65 -23.18
N SER A 721 36.72 21.36 -24.27
CA SER A 721 35.72 22.45 -24.31
C SER A 721 34.35 21.93 -24.76
N LEU A 722 33.28 22.64 -24.41
CA LEU A 722 31.93 22.36 -24.94
C LEU A 722 31.90 22.42 -26.48
N LYS A 723 32.73 23.26 -27.11
CA LYS A 723 32.88 23.34 -28.57
C LYS A 723 33.37 22.05 -29.22
N ASP A 724 34.11 21.23 -28.47
CA ASP A 724 34.65 19.96 -28.95
C ASP A 724 33.58 18.86 -28.99
N SER A 725 32.32 19.19 -28.71
CA SER A 725 31.19 18.25 -28.79
C SER A 725 30.81 18.01 -30.25
N PHE A 726 30.59 16.75 -30.62
CA PHE A 726 30.30 16.34 -31.99
C PHE A 726 29.33 15.15 -32.03
N LEU A 727 28.86 14.81 -33.22
CA LEU A 727 27.88 13.74 -33.45
C LEU A 727 28.62 12.46 -33.88
N ASP A 728 28.63 11.42 -33.04
CA ASP A 728 29.27 10.15 -33.31
C ASP A 728 28.83 8.94 -32.46
N GLU A 729 28.87 7.72 -33.00
CA GLU A 729 28.39 6.42 -32.46
C GLU A 729 29.42 5.67 -31.57
N ASP A 730 28.97 4.78 -30.65
CA ASP A 730 29.83 4.09 -29.64
C ASP A 730 29.41 2.63 -29.31
N LYS A 731 30.40 1.72 -29.11
CA LYS A 731 30.44 0.46 -28.27
C LYS A 731 31.90 0.04 -27.92
N LYS A 732 32.18 -1.10 -27.26
CA LYS A 732 33.54 -1.62 -26.94
C LYS A 732 33.89 -2.95 -27.66
N ILE A 733 35.15 -3.15 -28.06
CA ILE A 733 35.66 -4.36 -28.78
C ILE A 733 36.22 -5.39 -27.77
N GLY A 734 36.02 -6.68 -28.03
CA GLY A 734 36.61 -7.81 -27.27
C GLY A 734 38.13 -7.94 -27.39
N VAL A 735 38.75 -8.78 -26.56
CA VAL A 735 40.22 -8.86 -26.43
C VAL A 735 40.81 -9.79 -27.50
N GLY A 736 41.78 -9.29 -28.30
CA GLY A 736 42.46 -10.08 -29.34
C GLY A 736 41.85 -10.02 -30.74
N GLN A 737 40.82 -9.20 -30.93
CA GLN A 737 40.06 -9.05 -32.18
C GLN A 737 40.55 -7.88 -33.05
N PRO A 738 40.23 -7.85 -34.36
CA PRO A 738 40.59 -6.75 -35.25
C PRO A 738 39.95 -5.43 -34.80
N LYS A 739 40.78 -4.42 -34.52
CA LYS A 739 40.36 -3.09 -34.05
C LYS A 739 39.74 -2.20 -35.12
N ARG A 740 39.83 -2.63 -36.38
CA ARG A 740 39.29 -1.93 -37.54
C ARG A 740 38.75 -2.94 -38.55
N ILE A 741 37.50 -2.77 -38.97
CA ILE A 741 36.83 -3.57 -39.99
C ILE A 741 36.29 -2.65 -41.08
N GLU A 742 36.61 -2.96 -42.33
CA GLU A 742 36.04 -2.31 -43.51
C GLU A 742 34.93 -3.18 -44.11
N ASN A 743 33.86 -2.55 -44.59
CA ASN A 743 32.65 -3.19 -45.12
C ASN A 743 32.07 -4.24 -44.15
N ALA A 744 31.69 -3.79 -42.96
CA ALA A 744 31.14 -4.62 -41.92
C ALA A 744 29.74 -5.16 -42.29
N LYS A 745 29.60 -6.48 -42.20
CA LYS A 745 28.35 -7.24 -42.17
C LYS A 745 28.07 -7.65 -40.73
N ILE A 746 27.11 -6.98 -40.13
CA ILE A 746 26.85 -6.99 -38.70
C ILE A 746 25.63 -7.89 -38.42
N LEU A 747 25.81 -8.88 -37.54
CA LEU A 747 24.69 -9.62 -36.96
C LEU A 747 24.41 -9.09 -35.57
N VAL A 748 23.21 -8.56 -35.37
CA VAL A 748 22.73 -8.08 -34.07
C VAL A 748 21.89 -9.18 -33.42
N ALA A 749 22.25 -9.59 -32.20
CA ALA A 749 21.65 -10.75 -31.56
C ALA A 749 21.26 -10.54 -30.09
N ASN A 750 20.26 -11.30 -29.66
CA ASN A 750 19.91 -11.48 -28.25
C ASN A 750 19.87 -12.98 -27.94
N THR A 751 21.04 -13.54 -27.63
CA THR A 751 21.19 -14.96 -27.30
C THR A 751 22.19 -15.16 -26.16
N ALA A 752 22.03 -16.20 -25.36
CA ALA A 752 23.02 -16.55 -24.34
C ALA A 752 24.30 -17.10 -24.98
N MET A 753 25.45 -16.55 -24.61
CA MET A 753 26.77 -16.98 -25.09
C MET A 753 27.68 -17.38 -23.92
N ASP A 754 27.08 -18.04 -22.92
CA ASP A 754 27.76 -18.67 -21.79
C ASP A 754 27.80 -20.20 -22.03
N THR A 755 28.76 -20.88 -21.42
CA THR A 755 28.75 -22.33 -21.21
C THR A 755 27.52 -22.72 -20.38
N ASP A 756 26.39 -22.81 -21.04
CA ASP A 756 25.08 -23.04 -20.41
C ASP A 756 25.08 -24.38 -19.66
N LYS A 757 25.17 -24.31 -18.33
CA LYS A 757 24.39 -25.21 -17.48
C LYS A 757 22.95 -25.06 -17.94
N VAL A 758 22.43 -26.09 -18.59
CA VAL A 758 21.06 -26.15 -19.10
C VAL A 758 20.09 -25.50 -18.08
N LYS A 759 19.58 -24.29 -18.39
CA LYS A 759 18.65 -23.53 -17.54
C LYS A 759 17.24 -24.13 -17.62
N ILE A 760 17.12 -25.43 -17.37
CA ILE A 760 15.84 -26.05 -17.04
C ILE A 760 15.74 -25.97 -15.52
N TYR A 761 14.85 -25.11 -15.02
CA TYR A 761 14.56 -24.99 -13.59
C TYR A 761 14.35 -26.39 -12.97
N GLY A 762 15.31 -26.86 -12.19
CA GLY A 762 15.22 -28.14 -11.45
C GLY A 762 15.86 -29.37 -12.11
N ALA A 763 16.52 -29.27 -13.27
CA ALA A 763 17.21 -30.42 -13.86
C ALA A 763 18.52 -30.75 -13.11
N ARG A 764 18.50 -31.78 -12.27
CA ARG A 764 19.70 -32.39 -11.67
C ARG A 764 20.11 -33.58 -12.53
N VAL A 765 21.23 -33.46 -13.25
CA VAL A 765 21.81 -34.60 -13.97
C VAL A 765 22.50 -35.51 -12.95
N ARG A 766 21.91 -36.68 -12.68
CA ARG A 766 22.57 -37.74 -11.89
C ARG A 766 23.42 -38.57 -12.84
N VAL A 767 24.69 -38.72 -12.50
CA VAL A 767 25.66 -39.54 -13.24
C VAL A 767 26.11 -40.71 -12.38
N ASP A 768 26.35 -41.86 -13.01
CA ASP A 768 26.76 -43.10 -12.33
C ASP A 768 28.29 -43.18 -12.13
N SER A 769 29.06 -42.28 -12.75
CA SER A 769 30.53 -42.21 -12.63
C SER A 769 31.10 -40.84 -12.99
N MET A 770 32.34 -40.56 -12.57
CA MET A 770 33.05 -39.31 -12.91
C MET A 770 33.40 -39.21 -14.40
N ALA A 771 33.58 -40.35 -15.10
CA ALA A 771 33.81 -40.35 -16.54
C ALA A 771 32.62 -39.76 -17.32
N LYS A 772 31.40 -40.01 -16.86
CA LYS A 772 30.18 -39.43 -17.46
C LYS A 772 30.08 -37.92 -17.25
N VAL A 773 30.65 -37.38 -16.16
CA VAL A 773 30.72 -35.92 -15.96
C VAL A 773 31.65 -35.28 -17.00
N ALA A 774 32.81 -35.89 -17.25
CA ALA A 774 33.75 -35.41 -18.27
C ALA A 774 33.16 -35.47 -19.69
N GLU A 775 32.41 -36.54 -20.02
CA GLU A 775 31.67 -36.62 -21.29
C GLU A 775 30.64 -35.48 -21.45
N ILE A 776 29.92 -35.12 -20.37
CA ILE A 776 28.95 -34.02 -20.38
C ILE A 776 29.64 -32.67 -20.56
N GLU A 777 30.78 -32.42 -19.90
CA GLU A 777 31.53 -31.17 -20.06
C GLU A 777 32.03 -30.98 -21.51
N VAL A 778 32.50 -32.07 -22.14
CA VAL A 778 32.89 -32.07 -23.56
C VAL A 778 31.68 -31.81 -24.46
N ALA A 779 30.53 -32.43 -24.18
CA ALA A 779 29.31 -32.22 -24.95
C ALA A 779 28.77 -30.77 -24.85
N GLU A 780 28.87 -30.13 -23.67
CA GLU A 780 28.51 -28.72 -23.50
C GLU A 780 29.42 -27.79 -24.33
N LYS A 781 30.74 -28.05 -24.33
CA LYS A 781 31.70 -27.32 -25.18
C LYS A 781 31.42 -27.52 -26.67
N GLU A 782 31.11 -28.75 -27.10
CA GLU A 782 30.78 -29.03 -28.50
C GLU A 782 29.51 -28.31 -28.95
N LYS A 783 28.46 -28.32 -28.13
CA LYS A 783 27.22 -27.59 -28.41
C LYS A 783 27.45 -26.08 -28.57
N MET A 784 28.33 -25.49 -27.75
CA MET A 784 28.72 -24.09 -27.91
C MET A 784 29.50 -23.85 -29.19
N ARG A 785 30.41 -24.75 -29.57
CA ARG A 785 31.12 -24.68 -30.85
C ARG A 785 30.17 -24.75 -32.03
N GLU A 786 29.22 -25.69 -32.03
CA GLU A 786 28.18 -25.80 -33.07
C GLU A 786 27.36 -24.51 -33.20
N LYS A 787 26.99 -23.89 -32.08
CA LYS A 787 26.24 -22.62 -32.08
C LYS A 787 27.05 -21.47 -32.67
N VAL A 788 28.32 -21.33 -32.29
CA VAL A 788 29.22 -20.30 -32.86
C VAL A 788 29.44 -20.56 -34.35
N GLN A 789 29.58 -21.82 -34.77
CA GLN A 789 29.71 -22.18 -36.17
C GLN A 789 28.47 -21.80 -36.99
N LYS A 790 27.26 -22.00 -36.46
CA LYS A 790 26.03 -21.53 -37.09
C LYS A 790 26.05 -20.01 -37.32
N ILE A 791 26.54 -19.24 -36.36
CA ILE A 791 26.67 -17.77 -36.47
C ILE A 791 27.69 -17.41 -37.57
N ILE A 792 28.88 -18.03 -37.57
CA ILE A 792 29.92 -17.79 -38.57
C ILE A 792 29.43 -18.14 -39.99
N ASN A 793 28.61 -19.19 -40.14
CA ASN A 793 28.05 -19.60 -41.42
C ASN A 793 27.13 -18.54 -42.07
N HIS A 794 26.72 -17.49 -41.35
CA HIS A 794 26.01 -16.35 -41.93
C HIS A 794 26.94 -15.41 -42.73
N GLY A 795 28.25 -15.66 -42.75
CA GLY A 795 29.22 -14.86 -43.51
C GLY A 795 29.40 -13.44 -42.96
N ILE A 796 29.32 -13.30 -41.64
CA ILE A 796 29.44 -12.04 -40.92
C ILE A 796 30.90 -11.76 -40.57
N ASN A 797 31.25 -10.49 -40.40
CA ASN A 797 32.56 -10.08 -39.88
C ASN A 797 32.46 -9.32 -38.54
N CYS A 798 31.23 -8.98 -38.11
CA CYS A 798 30.95 -8.40 -36.82
C CYS A 798 29.71 -9.05 -36.19
N PHE A 799 29.84 -9.53 -34.96
CA PHE A 799 28.78 -10.09 -34.15
C PHE A 799 28.54 -9.20 -32.93
N VAL A 800 27.31 -8.70 -32.76
CA VAL A 800 26.94 -7.87 -31.62
C VAL A 800 25.89 -8.60 -30.81
N ASN A 801 26.16 -8.88 -29.54
CA ASN A 801 25.24 -9.59 -28.67
C ASN A 801 24.82 -8.73 -27.47
N ARG A 802 23.54 -8.87 -27.08
CA ARG A 802 23.01 -8.23 -25.87
C ARG A 802 23.67 -8.77 -24.62
N GLN A 803 23.80 -10.09 -24.58
CA GLN A 803 24.31 -10.80 -23.43
C GLN A 803 25.83 -10.87 -23.50
N LEU A 804 26.44 -11.18 -22.36
CA LEU A 804 27.88 -11.44 -22.27
C LEU A 804 28.28 -12.60 -23.18
N ILE A 805 29.49 -12.52 -23.73
CA ILE A 805 30.13 -13.54 -24.54
C ILE A 805 31.29 -14.09 -23.70
N TYR A 806 31.18 -15.34 -23.24
CA TYR A 806 32.23 -15.95 -22.42
C TYR A 806 33.48 -16.27 -23.25
N ASN A 807 34.61 -16.46 -22.55
CA ASN A 807 35.93 -16.62 -23.15
C ASN A 807 36.00 -17.66 -24.27
N PHE A 808 35.33 -18.82 -24.13
CA PHE A 808 35.41 -19.89 -25.13
C PHE A 808 34.72 -19.52 -26.47
N PRO A 809 33.47 -19.01 -26.47
CA PRO A 809 32.89 -18.39 -27.68
C PRO A 809 33.69 -17.20 -28.22
N GLU A 810 34.24 -16.34 -27.37
CA GLU A 810 35.05 -15.18 -27.78
C GLU A 810 36.32 -15.62 -28.54
N GLU A 811 37.00 -16.66 -28.04
CA GLU A 811 38.15 -17.30 -28.70
C GLU A 811 37.77 -17.85 -30.09
N LEU A 812 36.65 -18.54 -30.21
CA LEU A 812 36.16 -19.07 -31.49
C LEU A 812 35.84 -17.98 -32.51
N PHE A 813 35.31 -16.83 -32.08
CA PHE A 813 35.10 -15.69 -32.96
C PHE A 813 36.42 -15.05 -33.39
N ALA A 814 37.38 -14.93 -32.47
CA ALA A 814 38.70 -14.39 -32.76
C ALA A 814 39.46 -15.27 -33.78
N ASP A 815 39.44 -16.60 -33.62
CA ASP A 815 40.03 -17.56 -34.56
C ASP A 815 39.41 -17.48 -35.96
N ALA A 816 38.11 -17.18 -36.04
CA ALA A 816 37.38 -16.99 -37.29
C ALA A 816 37.54 -15.59 -37.89
N GLY A 817 38.26 -14.68 -37.21
CA GLY A 817 38.42 -13.28 -37.63
C GLY A 817 37.14 -12.43 -37.54
N VAL A 818 36.17 -12.85 -36.73
CA VAL A 818 34.91 -12.12 -36.51
C VAL A 818 35.05 -11.25 -35.26
N LEU A 819 34.75 -9.96 -35.39
CA LEU A 819 34.70 -9.02 -34.27
C LEU A 819 33.47 -9.31 -33.40
N ALA A 820 33.65 -9.57 -32.11
CA ALA A 820 32.57 -9.79 -31.17
C ALA A 820 32.44 -8.59 -30.21
N ILE A 821 31.24 -7.99 -30.19
CA ILE A 821 30.87 -6.89 -29.30
C ILE A 821 29.83 -7.44 -28.32
N GLU A 822 30.16 -7.46 -27.04
CA GLU A 822 29.29 -7.99 -25.99
C GLU A 822 28.62 -6.89 -25.16
N HIS A 823 27.69 -7.32 -24.30
CA HIS A 823 27.06 -6.49 -23.27
C HIS A 823 26.47 -5.18 -23.78
N ALA A 824 25.90 -5.22 -24.98
CA ALA A 824 25.12 -4.10 -25.45
C ALA A 824 23.75 -4.11 -24.75
N ASP A 825 23.44 -3.05 -24.01
CA ASP A 825 22.10 -2.87 -23.45
C ASP A 825 21.02 -2.88 -24.53
N PHE A 826 19.77 -3.09 -24.10
CA PHE A 826 18.63 -3.23 -24.98
C PHE A 826 18.51 -2.04 -25.97
N ASP A 827 18.54 -0.82 -25.44
CA ASP A 827 18.49 0.42 -26.21
C ASP A 827 19.68 0.52 -27.18
N GLY A 828 20.86 0.06 -26.76
CA GLY A 828 22.05 0.05 -27.59
C GLY A 828 21.95 -0.89 -28.78
N ILE A 829 21.20 -2.00 -28.68
CA ILE A 829 20.98 -2.93 -29.79
C ILE A 829 19.91 -2.42 -30.74
N GLU A 830 18.83 -1.84 -30.21
CA GLU A 830 17.80 -1.22 -31.04
C GLU A 830 18.36 -0.07 -31.88
N ARG A 831 19.20 0.79 -31.28
CA ARG A 831 19.92 1.85 -32.02
C ARG A 831 20.79 1.29 -33.13
N LEU A 832 21.61 0.28 -32.85
CA LEU A 832 22.43 -0.33 -33.89
C LEU A 832 21.60 -0.96 -35.01
N ALA A 833 20.48 -1.62 -34.68
CA ALA A 833 19.57 -2.18 -35.67
C ALA A 833 18.98 -1.06 -36.57
N LEU A 834 18.54 0.06 -35.99
CA LEU A 834 18.02 1.22 -36.74
C LEU A 834 19.06 1.90 -37.62
N VAL A 835 20.31 1.97 -37.16
CA VAL A 835 21.41 2.60 -37.89
C VAL A 835 21.91 1.73 -39.03
N THR A 836 22.22 0.47 -38.72
CA THR A 836 22.85 -0.49 -39.66
C THR A 836 21.82 -1.16 -40.58
N GLY A 837 20.53 -1.06 -40.26
CA GLY A 837 19.42 -1.66 -41.00
C GLY A 837 19.19 -3.15 -40.74
N GLY A 838 19.92 -3.74 -39.79
CA GLY A 838 19.80 -5.15 -39.38
C GLY A 838 18.65 -5.41 -38.42
N GLU A 839 18.29 -6.69 -38.24
CA GLU A 839 17.25 -7.14 -37.30
C GLU A 839 17.87 -7.87 -36.10
N ILE A 840 17.20 -7.79 -34.94
CA ILE A 840 17.65 -8.44 -33.72
C ILE A 840 17.29 -9.94 -33.77
N ALA A 841 18.29 -10.79 -33.98
CA ALA A 841 18.11 -12.24 -34.08
C ALA A 841 18.26 -12.95 -32.72
N SER A 842 17.40 -13.92 -32.45
CA SER A 842 17.56 -14.85 -31.30
C SER A 842 17.85 -16.29 -31.72
N THR A 843 17.51 -16.65 -32.96
CA THR A 843 17.70 -17.98 -33.55
C THR A 843 18.57 -17.88 -34.81
N PHE A 844 19.45 -18.86 -35.01
CA PHE A 844 20.47 -18.83 -36.08
C PHE A 844 20.42 -20.06 -36.99
N ASP A 845 19.30 -20.79 -37.01
CA ASP A 845 19.21 -22.04 -37.76
C ASP A 845 19.06 -21.81 -39.28
N ASN A 846 18.44 -20.70 -39.69
CA ASN A 846 18.18 -20.38 -41.09
C ASN A 846 18.80 -19.02 -41.47
N PRO A 847 19.90 -18.99 -42.25
CA PRO A 847 20.57 -17.75 -42.65
C PRO A 847 19.70 -16.78 -43.44
N GLU A 848 18.75 -17.28 -44.24
CA GLU A 848 17.87 -16.44 -45.08
C GLU A 848 16.81 -15.67 -44.26
N SER A 849 16.53 -16.09 -43.03
CA SER A 849 15.51 -15.46 -42.17
C SER A 849 16.02 -14.24 -41.39
N VAL A 850 17.32 -13.96 -41.44
CA VAL A 850 17.94 -12.91 -40.63
C VAL A 850 18.48 -11.79 -41.51
N LYS A 851 17.95 -10.59 -41.32
CA LYS A 851 18.45 -9.40 -42.01
C LYS A 851 19.73 -8.88 -41.32
N LEU A 852 20.86 -8.96 -42.02
CA LEU A 852 22.14 -8.43 -41.55
C LEU A 852 22.20 -6.90 -41.68
N GLY A 853 22.86 -6.25 -40.74
CA GLY A 853 23.19 -4.83 -40.79
C GLY A 853 24.46 -4.56 -41.59
N HIS A 854 24.57 -3.37 -42.16
CA HIS A 854 25.73 -2.96 -42.97
C HIS A 854 26.34 -1.64 -42.46
N CYS A 855 27.67 -1.59 -42.44
CA CYS A 855 28.44 -0.39 -42.08
C CYS A 855 29.74 -0.35 -42.91
N LYS A 856 30.19 0.82 -43.37
CA LYS A 856 31.41 0.93 -44.20
C LYS A 856 32.69 0.75 -43.38
N LEU A 857 32.72 1.26 -42.16
CA LEU A 857 33.90 1.22 -41.31
C LEU A 857 33.47 1.08 -39.85
N ILE A 858 34.08 0.12 -39.14
CA ILE A 858 34.02 0.01 -37.68
C ILE A 858 35.45 0.17 -37.18
N GLU A 859 35.72 1.14 -36.31
CA GLU A 859 37.05 1.34 -35.73
C GLU A 859 37.01 1.74 -34.26
N GLU A 860 38.02 1.32 -33.48
CA GLU A 860 38.20 1.76 -32.11
C GLU A 860 38.91 3.13 -32.07
N ILE A 861 38.21 4.17 -31.62
CA ILE A 861 38.75 5.51 -31.37
C ILE A 861 38.97 5.73 -29.87
N MET A 862 39.94 6.58 -29.51
CA MET A 862 40.13 7.03 -28.13
C MET A 862 39.64 8.48 -27.98
N ILE A 863 38.70 8.70 -27.06
CA ILE A 863 38.23 10.03 -26.68
C ILE A 863 38.57 10.24 -25.20
N GLY A 864 39.57 11.07 -24.92
CA GLY A 864 40.10 11.24 -23.58
C GLY A 864 40.86 9.99 -23.13
N GLU A 865 40.40 9.37 -22.04
CA GLU A 865 40.97 8.10 -21.52
C GLU A 865 40.15 6.87 -21.93
N ASP A 866 38.96 7.08 -22.52
CA ASP A 866 38.04 6.00 -22.89
C ASP A 866 38.23 5.56 -24.34
N LYS A 867 38.08 4.25 -24.56
CA LYS A 867 38.01 3.64 -25.89
C LYS A 867 36.55 3.44 -26.30
N LEU A 868 36.22 3.89 -27.50
CA LEU A 868 34.89 3.84 -28.10
C LEU A 868 34.98 3.23 -29.51
N ILE A 869 33.93 2.55 -29.95
CA ILE A 869 33.81 2.04 -31.33
C ILE A 869 33.02 3.03 -32.15
N HIS A 870 33.70 3.60 -33.13
CA HIS A 870 33.13 4.42 -34.17
C HIS A 870 32.54 3.56 -35.30
N PHE A 871 31.25 3.72 -35.58
CA PHE A 871 30.59 3.15 -36.75
C PHE A 871 30.39 4.24 -37.81
N SER A 872 30.93 4.02 -39.00
CA SER A 872 31.02 5.03 -40.06
C SER A 872 30.40 4.55 -41.37
N GLY A 873 29.61 5.42 -42.02
CA GLY A 873 29.03 5.15 -43.34
C GLY A 873 27.90 4.11 -43.34
N VAL A 874 27.00 4.24 -42.40
CA VAL A 874 25.82 3.39 -42.14
C VAL A 874 24.67 3.64 -43.14
N GLU A 875 23.85 2.62 -43.40
CA GLU A 875 22.89 2.61 -44.51
C GLU A 875 21.59 3.38 -44.24
N MET A 876 20.97 3.20 -43.07
CA MET A 876 19.67 3.84 -42.75
C MET A 876 19.80 5.15 -41.98
N GLY A 877 20.79 5.24 -41.07
CA GLY A 877 21.15 6.47 -40.35
C GLY A 877 20.01 7.10 -39.53
N GLN A 878 19.05 6.29 -39.07
CA GLN A 878 17.84 6.74 -38.35
C GLN A 878 18.05 6.88 -36.83
N ALA A 879 19.25 6.63 -36.34
CA ALA A 879 19.66 6.92 -34.97
C ALA A 879 21.00 7.67 -35.05
N CYS A 880 21.33 8.40 -34.00
CA CYS A 880 22.59 9.12 -33.93
C CYS A 880 23.04 9.27 -32.48
N THR A 881 24.31 9.57 -32.28
CA THR A 881 24.87 9.72 -30.95
C THR A 881 25.58 11.06 -30.87
N ILE A 882 25.38 11.82 -29.80
CA ILE A 882 26.01 13.12 -29.55
C ILE A 882 26.99 12.95 -28.40
N VAL A 883 28.28 13.19 -28.67
CA VAL A 883 29.33 13.19 -27.66
C VAL A 883 29.49 14.60 -27.11
N LEU A 884 29.11 14.80 -25.85
CA LEU A 884 29.30 16.03 -25.12
C LEU A 884 30.65 16.04 -24.41
N ARG A 885 31.41 17.10 -24.64
CA ARG A 885 32.71 17.39 -24.01
C ARG A 885 32.56 18.56 -23.06
N GLY A 886 33.31 18.57 -21.97
CA GLY A 886 33.17 19.62 -20.97
C GLY A 886 34.18 19.52 -19.85
N ALA A 887 34.50 20.67 -19.27
CA ALA A 887 35.54 20.79 -18.24
C ALA A 887 35.15 20.14 -16.91
N SER A 888 33.86 20.09 -16.58
CA SER A 888 33.36 19.50 -15.34
C SER A 888 32.13 18.61 -15.59
N PRO A 889 31.91 17.58 -14.76
CA PRO A 889 30.71 16.74 -14.83
C PRO A 889 29.42 17.56 -14.70
N HIS A 890 29.38 18.56 -13.82
CA HIS A 890 28.19 19.40 -13.63
C HIS A 890 27.83 20.22 -14.88
N MET A 891 28.84 20.70 -15.61
CA MET A 891 28.64 21.39 -16.88
C MET A 891 28.13 20.43 -17.96
N LEU A 892 28.64 19.20 -17.99
CA LEU A 892 28.19 18.16 -18.92
C LEU A 892 26.74 17.73 -18.65
N ASP A 893 26.36 17.58 -17.37
CA ASP A 893 24.99 17.24 -16.98
C ASP A 893 24.00 18.34 -17.38
N GLU A 894 24.40 19.62 -17.28
CA GLU A 894 23.55 20.72 -17.71
C GLU A 894 23.53 20.90 -19.23
N ALA A 895 24.65 20.66 -19.91
CA ALA A 895 24.70 20.64 -21.36
C ALA A 895 23.82 19.54 -21.97
N GLU A 896 23.82 18.35 -21.36
CA GLU A 896 22.94 17.23 -21.75
C GLU A 896 21.47 17.62 -21.64
N ARG A 897 21.06 18.17 -20.49
CA ARG A 897 19.68 18.65 -20.29
C ARG A 897 19.30 19.75 -21.28
N SER A 898 20.15 20.76 -21.41
CA SER A 898 19.92 21.89 -22.33
C SER A 898 19.77 21.44 -23.78
N LEU A 899 20.56 20.44 -24.19
CA LEU A 899 20.46 19.86 -25.51
C LEU A 899 19.20 18.99 -25.65
N HIS A 900 18.82 18.26 -24.61
CA HIS A 900 17.57 17.50 -24.57
C HIS A 900 16.35 18.41 -24.77
N ASP A 901 16.26 19.53 -24.05
CA ASP A 901 15.19 20.54 -24.21
C ASP A 901 15.06 20.97 -25.69
N ALA A 902 16.20 21.28 -26.33
CA ALA A 902 16.23 21.65 -27.74
C ALA A 902 15.78 20.51 -28.67
N LEU A 903 16.25 19.28 -28.43
CA LEU A 903 15.86 18.10 -29.22
C LEU A 903 14.36 17.81 -29.09
N CYS A 904 13.79 17.94 -27.90
CA CYS A 904 12.36 17.78 -27.66
C CYS A 904 11.53 18.77 -28.49
N VAL A 905 11.83 20.08 -28.38
CA VAL A 905 11.10 21.12 -29.14
C VAL A 905 11.19 20.90 -30.64
N LEU A 906 12.39 20.61 -31.14
CA LEU A 906 12.61 20.37 -32.56
C LEU A 906 11.85 19.14 -33.04
N SER A 907 11.87 18.04 -32.29
CA SER A 907 11.13 16.81 -32.64
C SER A 907 9.62 17.05 -32.71
N GLN A 908 9.06 17.85 -31.79
CA GLN A 908 7.65 18.22 -31.81
C GLN A 908 7.33 19.20 -32.95
N THR A 909 8.27 20.09 -33.30
CA THR A 909 8.11 21.03 -34.41
C THR A 909 8.13 20.31 -35.76
N VAL A 910 8.83 19.17 -35.89
CA VAL A 910 8.75 18.32 -37.09
C VAL A 910 7.34 17.77 -37.30
N ASN A 911 6.63 17.43 -36.21
CA ASN A 911 5.23 17.02 -36.27
C ASN A 911 4.28 18.21 -36.51
N ASP A 912 4.46 19.30 -35.76
CA ASP A 912 3.70 20.54 -35.83
C ASP A 912 4.60 21.70 -36.27
N SER A 913 4.63 21.94 -37.58
CA SER A 913 5.53 22.89 -38.26
C SER A 913 5.18 24.36 -38.07
N ARG A 914 4.19 24.67 -37.23
CA ARG A 914 3.75 26.04 -36.99
C ARG A 914 4.70 26.76 -36.03
N VAL A 915 5.13 27.95 -36.43
CA VAL A 915 6.11 28.79 -35.73
C VAL A 915 5.51 30.15 -35.39
N LEU A 916 5.95 30.73 -34.28
CA LEU A 916 5.60 32.07 -33.82
C LEU A 916 6.88 32.88 -33.52
N LEU A 917 6.75 34.20 -33.44
CA LEU A 917 7.80 35.06 -32.89
C LEU A 917 7.89 34.85 -31.38
N GLY A 918 9.10 35.02 -30.80
CA GLY A 918 9.31 34.86 -29.36
C GLY A 918 9.49 36.18 -28.60
N GLY A 919 10.28 36.17 -27.53
CA GLY A 919 10.73 37.39 -26.84
C GLY A 919 9.62 38.20 -26.16
N GLY A 920 8.55 37.54 -25.72
CA GLY A 920 7.39 38.19 -25.08
C GLY A 920 6.32 38.69 -26.04
N TRP A 921 6.55 38.61 -27.36
CA TRP A 921 5.58 39.01 -28.37
C TRP A 921 4.28 38.18 -28.33
N PRO A 922 4.30 36.83 -28.21
CA PRO A 922 3.06 36.02 -28.15
C PRO A 922 2.16 36.44 -27.00
N GLU A 923 2.75 36.70 -25.83
CA GLU A 923 2.03 37.07 -24.62
C GLU A 923 1.36 38.44 -24.75
N MET A 924 2.01 39.38 -25.44
CA MET A 924 1.44 40.70 -25.73
C MET A 924 0.32 40.66 -26.77
N VAL A 925 0.45 39.82 -27.80
CA VAL A 925 -0.62 39.56 -28.78
C VAL A 925 -1.86 38.98 -28.09
N MET A 926 -1.66 38.00 -27.21
CA MET A 926 -2.75 37.42 -26.41
C MET A 926 -3.36 38.47 -25.47
N ALA A 927 -2.55 39.25 -24.75
CA ALA A 927 -3.02 40.27 -23.82
C ALA A 927 -3.92 41.31 -24.50
N LYS A 928 -3.53 41.78 -25.70
CA LYS A 928 -4.35 42.70 -26.50
C LYS A 928 -5.73 42.12 -26.83
N ALA A 929 -5.78 40.89 -27.34
CA ALA A 929 -7.04 40.24 -27.71
C ALA A 929 -7.95 40.00 -26.50
N VAL A 930 -7.35 39.62 -25.36
CA VAL A 930 -8.05 39.43 -24.08
C VAL A 930 -8.61 40.77 -23.54
N ASP A 931 -7.82 41.85 -23.60
CA ASP A 931 -8.28 43.20 -23.19
C ASP A 931 -9.45 43.71 -24.04
N GLU A 932 -9.43 43.47 -25.35
CA GLU A 932 -10.53 43.82 -26.24
C GLU A 932 -11.80 43.03 -25.93
N LEU A 933 -11.67 41.75 -25.54
CA LEU A 933 -12.79 40.94 -25.08
C LEU A 933 -13.34 41.45 -23.74
N ALA A 934 -12.47 41.85 -22.80
CA ALA A 934 -12.88 42.40 -21.52
C ALA A 934 -13.81 43.61 -21.72
N ARG A 935 -13.42 44.56 -22.59
CA ARG A 935 -14.23 45.76 -22.90
C ARG A 935 -15.64 45.46 -23.45
N LYS A 936 -15.81 44.32 -24.13
CA LYS A 936 -17.09 43.88 -24.71
C LYS A 936 -17.95 43.08 -23.74
N THR A 937 -17.36 42.56 -22.67
CA THR A 937 -18.03 41.64 -21.74
C THR A 937 -18.62 42.42 -20.55
N PRO A 938 -19.93 42.36 -20.29
CA PRO A 938 -20.51 43.08 -19.15
C PRO A 938 -20.31 42.35 -17.81
N GLY A 939 -20.23 43.13 -16.74
CA GLY A 939 -20.30 42.64 -15.36
C GLY A 939 -18.99 42.07 -14.81
N LYS A 940 -19.09 41.29 -13.73
CA LYS A 940 -17.93 40.82 -12.95
C LYS A 940 -16.95 39.92 -13.72
N ARG A 941 -17.40 39.28 -14.81
CA ARG A 941 -16.54 38.46 -15.68
C ARG A 941 -15.52 39.31 -16.43
N SER A 942 -15.86 40.57 -16.76
CA SER A 942 -14.92 41.52 -17.40
C SER A 942 -13.63 41.67 -16.61
N HIS A 943 -13.73 41.82 -15.29
CA HIS A 943 -12.57 42.00 -14.42
C HIS A 943 -11.67 40.77 -14.37
N ALA A 944 -12.24 39.57 -14.51
CA ALA A 944 -11.48 38.33 -14.60
C ALA A 944 -10.75 38.20 -15.95
N ILE A 945 -11.39 38.62 -17.05
CA ILE A 945 -10.75 38.65 -18.37
C ILE A 945 -9.59 39.66 -18.37
N GLU A 946 -9.79 40.85 -17.80
CA GLU A 946 -8.75 41.87 -17.67
C GLU A 946 -7.57 41.41 -16.78
N ALA A 947 -7.86 40.68 -15.70
CA ALA A 947 -6.84 40.05 -14.87
C ALA A 947 -5.98 39.03 -15.65
N PHE A 948 -6.61 38.23 -16.52
CA PHE A 948 -5.90 37.28 -17.37
C PHE A 948 -4.92 37.99 -18.32
N SER A 949 -5.32 39.12 -18.91
CA SER A 949 -4.44 39.96 -19.72
C SER A 949 -3.24 40.47 -18.93
N ARG A 950 -3.43 40.97 -17.71
CA ARG A 950 -2.33 41.41 -16.84
C ARG A 950 -1.36 40.27 -16.52
N ALA A 951 -1.85 39.06 -16.26
CA ALA A 951 -1.02 37.90 -16.01
C ALA A 951 -0.17 37.50 -17.24
N LEU A 952 -0.71 37.62 -18.46
CA LEU A 952 0.06 37.40 -19.69
C LEU A 952 1.22 38.40 -19.81
N VAL A 953 1.00 39.67 -19.48
CA VAL A 953 2.04 40.72 -19.51
C VAL A 953 3.14 40.48 -18.47
N ALA A 954 2.90 39.66 -17.44
CA ALA A 954 3.91 39.37 -16.42
C ALA A 954 5.12 38.56 -16.95
N ILE A 955 4.93 37.77 -18.02
CA ILE A 955 6.02 37.03 -18.68
C ILE A 955 7.06 37.98 -19.29
N PRO A 956 6.71 38.89 -20.23
CA PRO A 956 7.67 39.86 -20.74
C PRO A 956 8.23 40.77 -19.62
N THR A 957 7.42 41.10 -18.61
CA THR A 957 7.90 41.88 -17.44
C THR A 957 9.05 41.15 -16.74
N THR A 958 8.88 39.85 -16.48
CA THR A 958 9.89 39.01 -15.84
C THR A 958 11.17 38.90 -16.69
N ILE A 959 11.04 38.79 -18.01
CA ILE A 959 12.18 38.73 -18.93
C ILE A 959 13.02 40.02 -18.83
N ALA A 960 12.36 41.18 -18.78
CA ALA A 960 13.04 42.47 -18.59
C ALA A 960 13.68 42.60 -17.19
N ASP A 961 12.98 42.17 -16.14
CA ASP A 961 13.49 42.22 -14.76
C ASP A 961 14.76 41.37 -14.59
N ASN A 962 14.76 40.13 -15.10
CA ASN A 962 15.93 39.25 -15.03
C ASN A 962 17.10 39.78 -15.87
N ALA A 963 16.84 40.60 -16.88
CA ALA A 963 17.86 41.30 -17.64
C ALA A 963 18.42 42.56 -16.93
N GLY A 964 17.83 42.98 -15.81
CA GLY A 964 18.19 44.20 -15.10
C GLY A 964 17.76 45.49 -15.80
N LEU A 965 16.77 45.40 -16.70
CA LEU A 965 16.22 46.53 -17.44
C LEU A 965 15.04 47.17 -16.69
N ASP A 966 14.66 48.40 -17.04
CA ASP A 966 13.44 49.04 -16.51
C ASP A 966 12.20 48.40 -17.15
N SER A 967 11.68 47.36 -16.51
CA SER A 967 10.53 46.62 -16.99
C SER A 967 9.26 47.48 -17.05
N ALA A 968 9.09 48.46 -16.16
CA ALA A 968 7.91 49.33 -16.17
C ALA A 968 7.85 50.18 -17.44
N GLU A 969 8.97 50.79 -17.82
CA GLU A 969 9.08 51.60 -19.04
C GLU A 969 8.97 50.74 -20.31
N LEU A 970 9.70 49.61 -20.37
CA LEU A 970 9.69 48.75 -21.55
C LEU A 970 8.32 48.13 -21.82
N ILE A 971 7.60 47.71 -20.78
CA ILE A 971 6.25 47.15 -20.94
C ILE A 971 5.25 48.23 -21.36
N ALA A 972 5.39 49.46 -20.89
CA ALA A 972 4.57 50.58 -21.34
C ALA A 972 4.78 50.87 -22.84
N GLN A 973 6.03 50.89 -23.30
CA GLN A 973 6.38 51.05 -24.70
C GLN A 973 5.86 49.88 -25.55
N LEU A 974 6.04 48.64 -25.08
CA LEU A 974 5.59 47.44 -25.76
C LEU A 974 4.06 47.43 -25.92
N ARG A 975 3.30 47.80 -24.88
CA ARG A 975 1.84 47.98 -24.99
C ARG A 975 1.45 48.99 -26.06
N ALA A 976 2.15 50.13 -26.13
CA ALA A 976 1.89 51.16 -27.14
C ALA A 976 2.18 50.65 -28.57
N GLU A 977 3.26 49.90 -28.77
CA GLU A 977 3.60 49.31 -30.07
C GLU A 977 2.59 48.25 -30.50
N HIS A 978 2.14 47.38 -29.61
CA HIS A 978 1.15 46.35 -29.93
C HIS A 978 -0.26 46.91 -30.22
N HIS A 979 -0.56 48.15 -29.83
CA HIS A 979 -1.77 48.83 -30.28
C HIS A 979 -1.75 49.20 -31.77
N LYS A 980 -0.56 49.36 -32.37
CA LYS A 980 -0.41 49.52 -33.82
C LYS A 980 -0.72 48.19 -34.55
N GLU A 981 -1.23 48.27 -35.77
CA GLU A 981 -1.48 47.07 -36.58
C GLU A 981 -0.16 46.45 -37.06
N GLY A 982 -0.06 45.12 -37.01
CA GLY A 982 1.10 44.39 -37.56
C GLY A 982 2.39 44.49 -36.75
N SER A 983 2.34 44.90 -35.47
CA SER A 983 3.54 45.01 -34.64
C SER A 983 4.16 43.63 -34.34
N ASN A 984 5.46 43.51 -34.62
CA ASN A 984 6.32 42.36 -34.29
C ASN A 984 7.22 42.66 -33.07
N ALA A 985 6.87 43.70 -32.31
CA ALA A 985 7.67 44.20 -31.20
C ALA A 985 7.79 43.17 -30.06
N GLY A 986 9.00 42.97 -29.55
CA GLY A 986 9.26 42.18 -28.35
C GLY A 986 10.37 42.81 -27.53
N ILE A 987 10.82 42.12 -26.49
CA ILE A 987 11.90 42.60 -25.63
C ILE A 987 13.23 42.13 -26.20
N ASP A 988 14.03 43.08 -26.68
CA ASP A 988 15.43 42.83 -27.00
C ASP A 988 16.30 43.04 -25.74
N VAL A 989 16.64 41.92 -25.12
CA VAL A 989 17.47 41.86 -23.91
C VAL A 989 18.92 42.28 -24.16
N ILE A 990 19.40 42.27 -25.40
CA ILE A 990 20.77 42.65 -25.75
C ILE A 990 20.89 44.17 -25.90
N SER A 991 19.99 44.79 -26.65
CA SER A 991 19.98 46.26 -26.81
C SER A 991 19.36 46.99 -25.62
N GLY A 992 18.56 46.30 -24.80
CA GLY A 992 17.84 46.89 -23.68
C GLY A 992 16.64 47.74 -24.10
N SER A 993 16.05 47.44 -25.27
CA SER A 993 14.96 48.21 -25.87
C SER A 993 13.88 47.32 -26.50
N VAL A 994 12.78 47.92 -26.97
CA VAL A 994 11.76 47.21 -27.74
C VAL A 994 12.25 47.04 -29.18
N GLY A 995 12.33 45.80 -29.67
CA GLY A 995 12.86 45.46 -31.01
C GLY A 995 11.93 44.55 -31.82
N ASP A 996 12.15 44.46 -33.14
CA ASP A 996 11.38 43.55 -34.01
C ASP A 996 11.91 42.11 -33.90
N MET A 997 11.06 41.21 -33.40
CA MET A 997 11.44 39.81 -33.17
C MET A 997 11.65 39.01 -34.47
N ALA A 998 11.02 39.43 -35.58
CA ALA A 998 11.20 38.80 -36.88
C ALA A 998 12.57 39.15 -37.47
N GLU A 999 13.01 40.41 -37.35
CA GLU A 999 14.34 40.85 -37.79
C GLU A 999 15.46 40.25 -36.95
N LEU A 1000 15.24 40.16 -35.63
CA LEU A 1000 16.18 39.52 -34.69
C LEU A 1000 16.20 37.99 -34.80
N GLY A 1001 15.28 37.39 -35.57
CA GLY A 1001 15.20 35.95 -35.79
C GLY A 1001 14.84 35.14 -34.54
N ILE A 1002 14.13 35.75 -33.58
CA ILE A 1002 13.70 35.11 -32.34
C ILE A 1002 12.35 34.43 -32.60
N SER A 1003 12.36 33.10 -32.66
CA SER A 1003 11.19 32.30 -33.00
C SER A 1003 11.02 31.14 -32.03
N GLU A 1004 9.76 30.81 -31.72
CA GLU A 1004 9.39 29.73 -30.82
C GLU A 1004 8.35 28.82 -31.50
N ALA A 1005 8.30 27.55 -31.10
CA ALA A 1005 7.32 26.61 -31.62
C ALA A 1005 5.90 26.96 -31.13
N PHE A 1006 4.91 26.94 -32.02
CA PHE A 1006 3.51 27.22 -31.66
C PHE A 1006 3.00 26.28 -30.56
N LYS A 1007 3.36 25.00 -30.67
CA LYS A 1007 2.96 23.95 -29.73
C LYS A 1007 3.40 24.26 -28.29
N VAL A 1008 4.59 24.83 -28.10
CA VAL A 1008 5.10 25.25 -26.78
C VAL A 1008 4.18 26.30 -26.16
N LYS A 1009 3.92 27.40 -26.88
CA LYS A 1009 3.09 28.51 -26.36
C LYS A 1009 1.64 28.11 -26.15
N GLN A 1010 1.10 27.28 -27.05
CA GLN A 1010 -0.23 26.72 -26.88
C GLN A 1010 -0.33 25.88 -25.60
N ALA A 1011 0.65 24.99 -25.38
CA ALA A 1011 0.68 24.14 -24.19
C ALA A 1011 0.83 24.98 -22.91
N VAL A 1012 1.77 25.94 -22.90
CA VAL A 1012 1.96 26.88 -21.79
C VAL A 1012 0.67 27.60 -21.42
N LEU A 1013 -0.05 28.18 -22.40
CA LEU A 1013 -1.32 28.88 -22.16
C LEU A 1013 -2.38 27.96 -21.57
N LEU A 1014 -2.58 26.78 -22.16
CA LEU A 1014 -3.65 25.86 -21.79
C LEU A 1014 -3.37 25.22 -20.42
N SER A 1015 -2.16 24.70 -20.24
CA SER A 1015 -1.74 24.04 -18.99
C SER A 1015 -1.69 25.02 -17.82
N ALA A 1016 -1.23 26.27 -18.04
CA ALA A 1016 -1.26 27.28 -16.98
C ALA A 1016 -2.70 27.67 -16.59
N THR A 1017 -3.60 27.76 -17.58
CA THR A 1017 -5.02 28.05 -17.32
C THR A 1017 -5.70 26.91 -16.57
N GLU A 1018 -5.41 25.65 -16.95
CA GLU A 1018 -5.92 24.47 -16.27
C GLU A 1018 -5.40 24.39 -14.82
N ALA A 1019 -4.10 24.67 -14.60
CA ALA A 1019 -3.50 24.79 -13.27
C ALA A 1019 -4.26 25.79 -12.40
N ALA A 1020 -4.45 27.00 -12.93
CA ALA A 1020 -5.10 28.09 -12.24
C ALA A 1020 -6.56 27.75 -11.92
N GLU A 1021 -7.28 27.14 -12.86
CA GLU A 1021 -8.64 26.66 -12.62
C GLU A 1021 -8.68 25.59 -11.53
N MET A 1022 -7.83 24.56 -11.61
CA MET A 1022 -7.79 23.47 -10.64
C MET A 1022 -7.60 24.01 -9.23
N ILE A 1023 -6.64 24.92 -9.05
CA ILE A 1023 -6.34 25.53 -7.75
C ILE A 1023 -7.46 26.48 -7.30
N LEU A 1024 -8.04 27.29 -8.19
CA LEU A 1024 -9.14 28.20 -7.85
C LEU A 1024 -10.43 27.49 -7.43
N ARG A 1025 -10.62 26.23 -7.84
CA ARG A 1025 -11.77 25.41 -7.46
C ARG A 1025 -11.63 24.80 -6.06
N VAL A 1026 -10.43 24.82 -5.47
CA VAL A 1026 -10.18 24.28 -4.13
C VAL A 1026 -10.67 25.29 -3.09
N ASP A 1027 -11.62 24.86 -2.27
CA ASP A 1027 -12.07 25.59 -1.09
C ASP A 1027 -11.71 24.89 0.22
N GLU A 1028 -11.18 23.66 0.17
CA GLU A 1028 -10.78 22.87 1.33
C GLU A 1028 -9.55 22.01 1.01
N ILE A 1029 -8.53 22.04 1.88
CA ILE A 1029 -7.34 21.18 1.79
C ILE A 1029 -7.35 20.24 3.00
N ILE A 1030 -7.44 18.95 2.75
CA ILE A 1030 -7.41 17.90 3.77
C ILE A 1030 -6.11 17.09 3.58
N THR A 1031 -5.11 17.36 4.41
CA THR A 1031 -3.86 16.59 4.42
C THR A 1031 -4.03 15.42 5.37
N CYS A 1032 -3.95 14.18 4.89
CA CYS A 1032 -3.99 13.01 5.76
C CYS A 1032 -2.74 12.92 6.63
N ALA A 1033 -2.88 12.34 7.83
CA ALA A 1033 -1.76 12.05 8.73
C ALA A 1033 -0.60 11.34 7.99
N PRO A 1034 0.63 11.87 8.03
CA PRO A 1034 1.78 11.28 7.34
C PRO A 1034 2.06 9.87 7.87
N ARG A 1035 2.51 8.96 7.00
CA ARG A 1035 2.94 7.61 7.40
C ARG A 1035 4.19 7.73 8.27
N ARG A 1036 4.09 7.41 9.56
CA ARG A 1036 5.27 7.30 10.43
C ARG A 1036 6.18 6.18 9.90
N ARG A 1037 7.42 6.52 9.59
CA ARG A 1037 8.50 5.57 9.29
C ARG A 1037 8.89 4.92 10.62
N GLU A 1038 8.71 3.61 10.76
CA GLU A 1038 9.29 2.87 11.90
C GLU A 1038 10.80 2.89 11.73
N ASP A 1039 11.51 3.59 12.62
CA ASP A 1039 12.97 3.53 12.69
C ASP A 1039 13.35 2.11 13.12
N ARG A 1040 13.88 1.35 12.15
CA ARG A 1040 14.60 0.10 12.40
C ARG A 1040 15.88 0.46 13.17
N MET A 1041 15.90 0.25 14.47
CA MET A 1041 17.14 -0.02 15.21
C MET A 1041 17.26 -1.52 15.45
#